data_AF-A0A3C0A716-F1
#
_entry.id   AF-A0A3C0A716-F1
#
_cell.length_a   1.000
_cell.length_b   1.000
_cell.length_c   1.000
_cell.angle_alpha   90.00
_cell.angle_beta   90.00
_cell.angle_gamma   90.00
#
_symmetry.space_group_name_H-M   'P 1'
#
loop_
_entity.id
_entity.type
_entity.pdbx_description
1 polymer ?
#
loop_
_entity_poly.entity_id
_entity_poly.type
_entity_poly.pdbx_seq_one_letter_code
_entity_poly.pdbx_strand_id
1 'polypeptide(L)'
;MYLIFDTETTGLPRNWKAPLTDSDNWPRCIQIAWQLHDTSGKIIEHQDYLVKPTGYNIPYDAEKIHGISTELAQQEGIELSLMIEKFQQALCKTTFIVGQNVTFDLNIMGAEFLRLGMENPLPDMPLLDTCSETTAQMCQIPGGRGGKFKLPTLTELHQFLFKQPFAQAHNATADVEATTRCFLELIRRQIFTLEELDCPPDYFEHFSKENPQTIPLLGLKHINLKKASEKIKKQLESTMVSKVVSSQEIKENIAVLKQAPFAHLHNHSQFSILQSTSSTQDLVDAAVADNQPAVAITDTGNMMGAFHFTRSVNNHNRSLKATYKEDLEAYNAIDDTATDFDGVVPEKPTEPTYLKAIVGCEFFVCTNHKDKTQKDNGYQIILVAKNKKGYHNLAKMSSISYIDGFYYVPRIDREVILKYKEDLMVFSGGMYGEVSSKILNVGEKQAEDALLWWKETFGADFYLEIMRHDQEDENRVNQTLISFSKKHQVSLIAANNTYYIDQKSANAHDILLCVKDGEKQATPIGRGRGYRYGLPNQEYYFKSQAAMKILFKDLPKAIATISEVIEKVTPFSLQRDVLLPKFDIPQEFIVEKDQLDGGKRGENNFLKHLTFLGAQKRYPSLTGQSDAHKKEAEAITERINFELDVIQNTGYPGYFLITEDFIREARNMGVSVGPGRGSAAGSVVAYCLWITNIDPIKYNLLFERFLNPDRVSMPDIDIDFDDEGRSKVLDYVIEKYGSNQVAQIITYGTMAAKSAIRDTARVLDLP
;
A
#
# COMPACT_ATOMS: atom_id res chain seq x y z
N MET A 1 -35.50 4.54 -38.34
CA MET A 1 -34.07 4.39 -38.71
C MET A 1 -33.28 4.03 -37.46
N TYR A 2 -32.30 3.15 -37.62
CA TYR A 2 -31.43 2.66 -36.54
C TYR A 2 -30.10 3.40 -36.59
N LEU A 3 -29.74 4.10 -35.52
CA LEU A 3 -28.42 4.71 -35.36
C LEU A 3 -27.59 3.85 -34.42
N ILE A 4 -26.54 3.23 -34.94
CA ILE A 4 -25.57 2.48 -34.17
C ILE A 4 -24.37 3.39 -34.00
N PHE A 5 -23.93 3.66 -32.78
CA PHE A 5 -22.72 4.46 -32.53
C PHE A 5 -21.93 3.90 -31.35
N ASP A 6 -20.64 4.23 -31.33
CA ASP A 6 -19.70 3.84 -30.29
C ASP A 6 -18.68 4.97 -30.09
N THR A 7 -18.15 5.07 -28.87
CA THR A 7 -17.18 6.10 -28.50
C THR A 7 -15.91 5.53 -27.89
N GLU A 8 -14.77 6.06 -28.33
CA GLU A 8 -13.52 5.92 -27.58
C GLU A 8 -13.37 7.12 -26.65
N THR A 9 -12.79 6.89 -25.47
CA THR A 9 -12.72 7.90 -24.41
C THR A 9 -11.36 7.97 -23.75
N THR A 10 -11.11 9.06 -23.01
CA THR A 10 -9.89 9.22 -22.21
C THR A 10 -9.78 8.28 -21.01
N GLY A 11 -10.77 7.41 -20.75
CA GLY A 11 -10.75 6.49 -19.62
C GLY A 11 -12.15 6.12 -19.13
N LEU A 12 -12.28 5.73 -17.87
CA LEU A 12 -13.57 5.40 -17.24
C LEU A 12 -13.97 6.46 -16.22
N PRO A 13 -15.29 6.66 -15.97
CA PRO A 13 -15.75 7.59 -14.95
C PRO A 13 -15.31 7.13 -13.56
N ARG A 14 -14.96 8.10 -12.70
CA ARG A 14 -14.59 7.81 -11.30
C ARG A 14 -15.77 7.25 -10.52
N ASN A 15 -16.95 7.81 -10.77
CA ASN A 15 -18.23 7.43 -10.19
C ASN A 15 -19.29 7.35 -11.29
N TRP A 16 -19.76 6.13 -11.55
CA TRP A 16 -20.81 5.83 -12.53
C TRP A 16 -22.17 6.45 -12.20
N LYS A 17 -22.37 6.95 -10.97
CA LYS A 17 -23.60 7.59 -10.51
C LYS A 17 -23.54 9.12 -10.44
N ALA A 18 -22.40 9.72 -10.80
CA ALA A 18 -22.28 11.17 -10.77
C ALA A 18 -23.19 11.82 -11.84
N PRO A 19 -23.74 13.02 -11.60
CA PRO A 19 -24.50 13.74 -12.61
C PRO A 19 -23.62 14.03 -13.85
N LEU A 20 -24.22 14.05 -15.05
CA LEU A 20 -23.49 14.32 -16.30
C LEU A 20 -22.88 15.74 -16.35
N THR A 21 -23.35 16.65 -15.49
CA THR A 21 -22.79 17.99 -15.32
C THR A 21 -21.44 17.99 -14.59
N ASP A 22 -21.09 16.90 -13.89
CA ASP A 22 -19.79 16.73 -13.25
C ASP A 22 -18.71 16.41 -14.31
N SER A 23 -18.21 17.46 -14.94
CA SER A 23 -17.27 17.35 -16.05
C SER A 23 -15.94 16.69 -15.69
N ASP A 24 -15.53 16.73 -14.41
CA ASP A 24 -14.29 16.11 -13.93
C ASP A 24 -14.44 14.62 -13.64
N ASN A 25 -15.68 14.16 -13.39
CA ASN A 25 -15.98 12.75 -13.22
C ASN A 25 -16.00 11.98 -14.54
N TRP A 26 -16.67 12.54 -15.55
CA TRP A 26 -16.91 11.86 -16.82
C TRP A 26 -15.72 12.02 -17.77
N PRO A 27 -15.26 10.95 -18.47
CA PRO A 27 -14.14 11.06 -19.39
C PRO A 27 -14.53 11.86 -20.65
N ARG A 28 -13.54 12.18 -21.49
CA ARG A 28 -13.73 12.94 -22.74
C ARG A 28 -13.93 12.00 -23.90
N CYS A 29 -14.84 12.33 -24.82
CA CYS A 29 -14.95 11.65 -26.11
C CYS A 29 -13.75 12.03 -26.98
N ILE A 30 -13.02 11.04 -27.49
CA ILE A 30 -11.83 11.22 -28.35
C ILE A 30 -12.03 10.65 -29.75
N GLN A 31 -12.95 9.69 -29.91
CA GLN A 31 -13.44 9.23 -31.20
C GLN A 31 -14.93 8.94 -31.06
N ILE A 32 -15.69 9.27 -32.09
CA ILE A 32 -17.04 8.77 -32.28
C ILE A 32 -17.17 8.21 -33.68
N ALA A 33 -17.77 7.04 -33.80
CA ALA A 33 -18.18 6.48 -35.07
C ALA A 33 -19.68 6.17 -35.02
N TRP A 34 -20.35 6.25 -36.16
CA TRP A 34 -21.74 5.81 -36.27
C TRP A 34 -22.10 5.30 -37.65
N GLN A 35 -23.14 4.47 -37.68
CA GLN A 35 -23.83 4.02 -38.88
C GLN A 35 -25.34 4.26 -38.71
N LEU A 36 -25.96 4.87 -39.71
CA LEU A 36 -27.40 5.04 -39.78
C LEU A 36 -27.97 4.06 -40.80
N HIS A 37 -28.94 3.26 -40.39
CA HIS A 37 -29.59 2.25 -41.22
C HIS A 37 -31.09 2.51 -41.35
N ASP A 38 -31.65 2.13 -42.50
CA ASP A 38 -33.09 2.03 -42.65
C ASP A 38 -33.65 0.78 -41.94
N THR A 39 -34.98 0.59 -42.03
CA THR A 39 -35.67 -0.53 -41.39
C THR A 39 -35.32 -1.91 -41.96
N SER A 40 -34.74 -1.97 -43.18
CA SER A 40 -34.26 -3.20 -43.81
C SER A 40 -32.84 -3.58 -43.42
N GLY A 41 -32.15 -2.70 -42.67
CA GLY A 41 -30.74 -2.85 -42.30
C GLY A 41 -29.78 -2.30 -43.35
N LYS A 42 -30.25 -1.61 -44.39
CA LYS A 42 -29.39 -0.98 -45.40
C LYS A 42 -28.80 0.32 -44.86
N ILE A 43 -27.50 0.50 -45.11
CA ILE A 43 -26.76 1.69 -44.67
C ILE A 43 -27.20 2.93 -45.46
N ILE A 44 -27.51 4.01 -44.74
CA ILE A 44 -27.86 5.34 -45.25
C ILE A 44 -26.64 6.24 -45.20
N GLU A 45 -25.96 6.27 -44.06
CA GLU A 45 -24.71 7.01 -43.86
C GLU A 45 -23.83 6.30 -42.82
N HIS A 46 -22.52 6.55 -42.91
CA HIS A 46 -21.56 6.19 -41.88
C HIS A 46 -20.55 7.33 -41.71
N GLN A 47 -20.11 7.55 -40.49
CA GLN A 47 -19.12 8.58 -40.17
C GLN A 47 -18.17 8.08 -39.07
N ASP A 48 -16.96 8.63 -39.06
CA ASP A 48 -15.92 8.40 -38.06
C ASP A 48 -15.16 9.72 -37.86
N TYR A 49 -15.12 10.21 -36.63
CA TYR A 49 -14.46 11.46 -36.29
C TYR A 49 -13.60 11.29 -35.03
N LEU A 50 -12.33 11.66 -35.15
CA LEU A 50 -11.50 11.97 -34.00
C LEU A 50 -11.86 13.35 -33.46
N VAL A 51 -11.87 13.48 -32.14
CA VAL A 51 -12.14 14.75 -31.44
C VAL A 51 -10.83 15.35 -30.97
N LYS A 52 -10.62 16.61 -31.34
CA LYS A 52 -9.41 17.33 -30.98
C LYS A 52 -9.38 17.66 -29.49
N PRO A 53 -8.29 17.33 -28.77
CA PRO A 53 -8.22 17.56 -27.33
C PRO A 53 -7.94 19.04 -27.02
N THR A 54 -8.91 19.72 -26.40
CA THR A 54 -8.77 21.13 -25.98
C THR A 54 -8.74 21.22 -24.46
N GLY A 55 -7.56 21.52 -23.91
CA GLY A 55 -7.34 21.70 -22.47
C GLY A 55 -7.18 20.40 -21.66
N TYR A 56 -6.94 19.28 -22.34
CA TYR A 56 -6.65 17.97 -21.74
C TYR A 56 -5.72 17.17 -22.66
N ASN A 57 -5.18 16.06 -22.15
CA ASN A 57 -4.38 15.09 -22.89
C ASN A 57 -5.06 13.73 -22.82
N ILE A 58 -4.83 12.89 -23.83
CA ILE A 58 -5.30 11.50 -23.83
C ILE A 58 -4.33 10.69 -22.95
N PRO A 59 -4.82 10.04 -21.86
CA PRO A 59 -3.95 9.29 -20.97
C PRO A 59 -3.34 8.05 -21.66
N TYR A 60 -2.11 7.72 -21.29
CA TYR A 60 -1.38 6.62 -21.93
C TYR A 60 -2.05 5.25 -21.76
N ASP A 61 -2.70 4.99 -20.63
CA ASP A 61 -3.43 3.74 -20.42
C ASP A 61 -4.66 3.64 -21.33
N ALA A 62 -5.29 4.76 -21.69
CA ALA A 62 -6.35 4.79 -22.70
C ALA A 62 -5.75 4.55 -24.10
N GLU A 63 -4.67 5.25 -24.45
CA GLU A 63 -3.96 5.07 -25.72
C GLU A 63 -3.54 3.61 -25.96
N LYS A 64 -3.08 2.88 -24.94
CA LYS A 64 -2.75 1.46 -25.06
C LYS A 64 -3.91 0.59 -25.53
N ILE A 65 -5.13 0.96 -25.12
CA ILE A 65 -6.37 0.25 -25.45
C ILE A 65 -6.73 0.55 -26.91
N HIS A 66 -7.09 1.81 -27.21
CA HIS A 66 -7.69 2.20 -28.49
C HIS A 66 -6.67 2.71 -29.54
N GLY A 67 -5.46 3.10 -29.14
CA GLY A 67 -4.38 3.50 -30.04
C GLY A 67 -4.37 4.95 -30.49
N ILE A 68 -5.16 5.83 -29.88
CA ILE A 68 -5.27 7.25 -30.24
C ILE A 68 -4.37 8.05 -29.30
N SER A 69 -3.26 8.56 -29.82
CA SER A 69 -2.38 9.48 -29.09
C SER A 69 -2.95 10.89 -29.06
N THR A 70 -2.51 11.70 -28.08
CA THR A 70 -2.87 13.13 -28.03
C THR A 70 -2.44 13.84 -29.32
N GLU A 71 -1.28 13.49 -29.85
CA GLU A 71 -0.70 14.07 -31.05
C GLU A 71 -1.52 13.70 -32.31
N LEU A 72 -1.98 12.45 -32.42
CA LEU A 72 -2.85 12.02 -33.50
C LEU A 72 -4.17 12.80 -33.47
N ALA A 73 -4.84 12.82 -32.32
CA ALA A 73 -6.11 13.54 -32.17
C ALA A 73 -5.95 15.06 -32.40
N GLN A 74 -4.80 15.63 -32.07
CA GLN A 74 -4.50 17.04 -32.32
C GLN A 74 -4.32 17.35 -33.82
N GLN A 75 -3.71 16.45 -34.58
CA GLN A 75 -3.44 16.63 -36.01
C GLN A 75 -4.63 16.30 -36.90
N GLU A 76 -5.35 15.21 -36.60
CA GLU A 76 -6.40 14.66 -37.45
C GLU A 76 -7.82 14.87 -36.91
N GLY A 77 -7.95 15.32 -35.65
CA GLY A 77 -9.26 15.53 -35.01
C GLY A 77 -9.95 16.83 -35.41
N ILE A 78 -11.28 16.82 -35.32
CA ILE A 78 -12.14 18.00 -35.48
C ILE A 78 -12.51 18.60 -34.13
N GLU A 79 -12.89 19.88 -34.13
CA GLU A 79 -13.36 20.55 -32.91
C GLU A 79 -14.63 19.88 -32.37
N LEU A 80 -14.74 19.79 -31.04
CA LEU A 80 -15.85 19.13 -30.36
C LEU A 80 -17.22 19.68 -30.79
N SER A 81 -17.35 20.99 -30.94
CA SER A 81 -18.59 21.64 -31.38
C SER A 81 -19.04 21.19 -32.77
N LEU A 82 -18.10 21.03 -33.70
CA LEU A 82 -18.39 20.55 -35.05
C LEU A 82 -18.77 19.06 -35.05
N MET A 83 -18.11 18.26 -34.21
CA MET A 83 -18.47 16.84 -34.04
C MET A 83 -19.90 16.72 -33.52
N ILE A 84 -20.25 17.48 -32.47
CA ILE A 84 -21.59 17.48 -31.87
C ILE A 84 -22.66 17.93 -32.87
N GLU A 85 -22.41 18.97 -33.68
CA GLU A 85 -23.32 19.40 -34.73
C GLU A 85 -23.62 18.27 -35.74
N LYS A 86 -22.58 17.57 -36.19
CA LYS A 86 -22.71 16.44 -37.12
C LYS A 86 -23.47 15.27 -36.51
N PHE A 87 -23.19 14.95 -35.25
CA PHE A 87 -23.89 13.90 -34.53
C PHE A 87 -25.37 14.26 -34.33
N GLN A 88 -25.68 15.51 -34.00
CA GLN A 88 -27.05 16.00 -33.87
C GLN A 88 -27.83 15.88 -35.19
N GLN A 89 -27.20 16.15 -36.34
CA GLN A 89 -27.82 15.93 -37.65
C GLN A 89 -28.18 14.46 -37.91
N ALA A 90 -27.36 13.51 -37.43
CA ALA A 90 -27.66 12.09 -37.49
C ALA A 90 -28.82 11.72 -36.53
N LEU A 91 -28.81 12.26 -35.31
CA LEU A 91 -29.89 12.07 -34.33
C LEU A 91 -31.25 12.55 -34.85
N CYS A 92 -31.32 13.67 -35.59
CA CYS A 92 -32.57 14.15 -36.19
C CYS A 92 -33.20 13.18 -37.20
N LYS A 93 -32.44 12.24 -37.77
CA LYS A 93 -32.93 11.21 -38.70
C LYS A 93 -33.25 9.90 -37.97
N THR A 94 -32.92 9.79 -36.69
CA THR A 94 -32.90 8.54 -35.94
C THR A 94 -34.25 8.27 -35.28
N THR A 95 -34.67 7.00 -35.27
CA THR A 95 -35.84 6.54 -34.53
C THR A 95 -35.43 5.75 -33.29
N PHE A 96 -34.41 4.89 -33.43
CA PHE A 96 -33.85 4.09 -32.35
C PHE A 96 -32.34 4.25 -32.32
N ILE A 97 -31.80 4.46 -31.13
CA ILE A 97 -30.38 4.30 -30.87
C ILE A 97 -30.12 2.82 -30.56
N VAL A 98 -29.08 2.28 -31.17
CA VAL A 98 -28.67 0.90 -31.01
C VAL A 98 -27.22 0.85 -30.53
N GLY A 99 -26.90 -0.05 -29.62
CA GLY A 99 -25.51 -0.25 -29.22
C GLY A 99 -25.28 -1.58 -28.49
N GLN A 100 -24.05 -1.77 -28.02
CA GLN A 100 -23.67 -2.85 -27.11
C GLN A 100 -23.31 -2.22 -25.77
N ASN A 101 -24.15 -2.36 -24.75
CA ASN A 101 -24.01 -1.67 -23.46
C ASN A 101 -23.98 -0.14 -23.62
N VAL A 102 -24.92 0.38 -24.41
CA VAL A 102 -24.95 1.75 -24.98
C VAL A 102 -25.09 2.86 -23.93
N THR A 103 -25.51 2.51 -22.70
CA THR A 103 -25.64 3.47 -21.61
C THR A 103 -24.33 4.22 -21.31
N PHE A 104 -23.18 3.57 -21.50
CA PHE A 104 -21.89 4.23 -21.33
C PHE A 104 -21.71 5.35 -22.36
N ASP A 105 -21.82 5.04 -23.64
CA ASP A 105 -21.64 5.99 -24.75
C ASP A 105 -22.65 7.15 -24.70
N LEU A 106 -23.90 6.86 -24.31
CA LEU A 106 -24.92 7.90 -24.09
C LEU A 106 -24.52 8.89 -23.01
N ASN A 107 -23.94 8.42 -21.90
CA ASN A 107 -23.48 9.30 -20.83
C ASN A 107 -22.26 10.12 -21.25
N ILE A 108 -21.34 9.55 -22.03
CA ILE A 108 -20.18 10.26 -22.59
C ILE A 108 -20.65 11.39 -23.49
N MET A 109 -21.48 11.09 -24.47
CA MET A 109 -21.98 12.08 -25.40
C MET A 109 -22.86 13.11 -24.70
N GLY A 110 -23.71 12.68 -23.76
CA GLY A 110 -24.50 13.56 -22.92
C GLY A 110 -23.66 14.54 -22.11
N ALA A 111 -22.53 14.10 -21.55
CA ALA A 111 -21.58 14.98 -20.87
C ALA A 111 -20.92 15.97 -21.85
N GLU A 112 -20.59 15.57 -23.09
CA GLU A 112 -20.06 16.48 -24.11
C GLU A 112 -21.08 17.53 -24.57
N PHE A 113 -22.36 17.18 -24.73
CA PHE A 113 -23.44 18.17 -24.97
C PHE A 113 -23.48 19.22 -23.85
N LEU A 114 -23.49 18.77 -22.60
CA LEU A 114 -23.56 19.66 -21.44
C LEU A 114 -22.30 20.52 -21.29
N ARG A 115 -21.11 20.02 -21.66
CA ARG A 115 -19.85 20.79 -21.70
C ARG A 115 -19.91 21.96 -22.68
N LEU A 116 -20.65 21.82 -23.78
CA LEU A 116 -20.90 22.90 -24.74
C LEU A 116 -22.05 23.82 -24.32
N GLY A 117 -22.68 23.58 -23.17
CA GLY A 117 -23.87 24.31 -22.73
C GLY A 117 -25.11 24.00 -23.58
N MET A 118 -25.13 22.85 -24.27
CA MET A 118 -26.24 22.40 -25.10
C MET A 118 -27.18 21.48 -24.31
N GLU A 119 -28.45 21.43 -24.71
CA GLU A 119 -29.40 20.43 -24.20
C GLU A 119 -29.00 19.03 -24.67
N ASN A 120 -29.15 18.02 -23.80
CA ASN A 120 -28.82 16.63 -24.13
C ASN A 120 -30.09 15.91 -24.64
N PRO A 121 -30.19 15.60 -25.95
CA PRO A 121 -31.39 14.97 -26.52
C PRO A 121 -31.45 13.44 -26.31
N LEU A 122 -30.36 12.83 -25.85
CA LEU A 122 -30.20 11.37 -25.80
C LEU A 122 -31.14 10.62 -24.83
N PRO A 123 -31.49 11.15 -23.64
CA PRO A 123 -32.35 10.43 -22.69
C PRO A 123 -33.77 10.16 -23.20
N ASP A 124 -34.27 10.97 -24.14
CA ASP A 124 -35.63 10.89 -24.66
C ASP A 124 -35.74 9.96 -25.89
N MET A 125 -34.62 9.41 -26.37
CA MET A 125 -34.58 8.57 -27.56
C MET A 125 -34.77 7.09 -27.21
N PRO A 126 -35.61 6.34 -27.96
CA PRO A 126 -35.77 4.89 -27.79
C PRO A 126 -34.44 4.13 -27.99
N LEU A 127 -34.16 3.19 -27.09
CA LEU A 127 -32.91 2.41 -27.06
C LEU A 127 -33.13 0.94 -27.35
N LEU A 128 -32.25 0.35 -28.16
CA LEU A 128 -32.16 -1.09 -28.40
C LEU A 128 -30.75 -1.58 -28.09
N ASP A 129 -30.59 -2.35 -27.02
CA ASP A 129 -29.27 -2.85 -26.61
C ASP A 129 -29.08 -4.32 -26.99
N THR A 130 -27.97 -4.61 -27.63
CA THR A 130 -27.55 -5.98 -27.98
C THR A 130 -26.92 -6.72 -26.79
N CYS A 131 -26.60 -6.01 -25.71
CA CYS A 131 -26.12 -6.54 -24.44
C CYS A 131 -27.29 -6.69 -23.44
N SER A 132 -28.07 -7.76 -23.58
CA SER A 132 -29.28 -7.98 -22.77
C SER A 132 -29.27 -9.33 -22.05
N GLU A 133 -30.16 -9.49 -21.05
CA GLU A 133 -30.39 -10.79 -20.39
C GLU A 133 -30.81 -11.87 -21.39
N THR A 134 -31.55 -11.52 -22.44
CA THR A 134 -31.91 -12.42 -23.54
C THR A 134 -30.66 -12.93 -24.25
N THR A 135 -29.73 -12.03 -24.60
CA THR A 135 -28.45 -12.44 -25.21
C THR A 135 -27.54 -13.20 -24.25
N ALA A 136 -27.61 -12.94 -22.94
CA ALA A 136 -26.88 -13.71 -21.94
C ALA A 136 -27.41 -15.15 -21.81
N GLN A 137 -28.74 -15.32 -21.81
CA GLN A 137 -29.38 -16.64 -21.86
C GLN A 137 -29.07 -17.39 -23.16
N MET A 138 -28.95 -16.65 -24.27
CA MET A 138 -28.57 -17.22 -25.56
C MET A 138 -27.11 -17.72 -25.56
N CYS A 139 -26.17 -16.93 -25.00
CA CYS A 139 -24.74 -17.28 -25.00
C CYS A 139 -24.34 -18.25 -23.88
N GLN A 140 -25.10 -18.31 -22.77
CA GLN A 140 -24.89 -19.18 -21.61
C GLN A 140 -23.46 -19.11 -21.01
N ILE A 141 -22.87 -17.92 -20.99
CA ILE A 141 -21.48 -17.74 -20.53
C ILE A 141 -21.45 -17.79 -18.99
N PRO A 142 -20.62 -18.62 -18.36
CA PRO A 142 -20.59 -18.75 -16.90
C PRO A 142 -19.93 -17.54 -16.20
N GLY A 143 -20.38 -17.28 -14.97
CA GLY A 143 -19.80 -16.25 -14.08
C GLY A 143 -20.52 -14.91 -14.08
N GLY A 144 -21.83 -14.88 -14.37
CA GLY A 144 -22.66 -13.69 -14.14
C GLY A 144 -22.93 -13.45 -12.66
N ARG A 145 -23.29 -12.20 -12.31
CA ARG A 145 -23.59 -11.83 -10.92
C ARG A 145 -24.90 -12.46 -10.46
N GLY A 146 -24.95 -12.89 -9.19
CA GLY A 146 -26.17 -13.43 -8.58
C GLY A 146 -26.63 -14.79 -9.14
N GLY A 147 -25.70 -15.60 -9.67
CA GLY A 147 -26.00 -16.92 -10.24
C GLY A 147 -26.56 -16.89 -11.67
N LYS A 148 -26.63 -15.72 -12.31
CA LYS A 148 -27.04 -15.56 -13.71
C LYS A 148 -25.89 -15.88 -14.68
N PHE A 149 -26.23 -16.00 -15.97
CA PHE A 149 -25.22 -15.98 -17.04
C PHE A 149 -24.58 -14.59 -17.17
N LYS A 150 -23.32 -14.57 -17.60
CA LYS A 150 -22.58 -13.34 -17.88
C LYS A 150 -23.19 -12.67 -19.12
N LEU A 151 -23.42 -11.36 -19.05
CA LEU A 151 -23.72 -10.55 -20.23
C LEU A 151 -22.56 -10.68 -21.24
N PRO A 152 -22.83 -11.00 -22.52
CA PRO A 152 -21.78 -11.20 -23.49
C PRO A 152 -21.09 -9.87 -23.83
N THR A 153 -19.77 -9.89 -23.93
CA THR A 153 -19.02 -8.83 -24.63
C THR A 153 -19.35 -8.86 -26.12
N LEU A 154 -19.10 -7.77 -26.84
CA LEU A 154 -19.34 -7.70 -28.29
C LEU A 154 -18.62 -8.84 -29.03
N THR A 155 -17.37 -9.13 -28.66
CA THR A 155 -16.59 -10.23 -29.23
C THR A 155 -17.21 -11.60 -28.95
N GLU A 156 -17.71 -11.83 -27.72
CA GLU A 156 -18.37 -13.09 -27.35
C GLU A 156 -19.70 -13.27 -28.10
N LEU A 157 -20.51 -12.20 -28.22
CA LEU A 157 -21.75 -12.22 -28.98
C LEU A 157 -21.49 -12.47 -30.47
N HIS A 158 -20.51 -11.78 -31.05
CA HIS A 158 -20.10 -11.98 -32.44
C HIS A 158 -19.59 -13.41 -32.68
N GLN A 159 -18.76 -13.95 -31.78
CA GLN A 159 -18.32 -15.35 -31.83
C GLN A 159 -19.50 -16.32 -31.77
N PHE A 160 -20.49 -16.05 -30.92
CA PHE A 160 -21.67 -16.89 -30.80
C PHE A 160 -22.49 -16.93 -32.09
N LEU A 161 -22.77 -15.75 -32.67
CA LEU A 161 -23.60 -15.57 -33.86
C LEU A 161 -22.91 -16.04 -35.15
N PHE A 162 -21.61 -15.76 -35.31
CA PHE A 162 -20.90 -15.94 -36.59
C PHE A 162 -19.78 -16.99 -36.56
N LYS A 163 -19.52 -17.60 -35.40
CA LYS A 163 -18.40 -18.57 -35.18
C LYS A 163 -17.02 -18.00 -35.48
N GLN A 164 -16.90 -16.68 -35.50
CA GLN A 164 -15.65 -15.96 -35.73
C GLN A 164 -15.47 -14.89 -34.66
N PRO A 165 -14.28 -14.77 -34.05
CA PRO A 165 -14.03 -13.71 -33.10
C PRO A 165 -13.78 -12.41 -33.87
N PHE A 166 -14.15 -11.30 -33.27
CA PHE A 166 -13.86 -9.98 -33.83
C PHE A 166 -12.49 -9.49 -33.35
N ALA A 167 -11.57 -9.22 -34.28
CA ALA A 167 -10.14 -9.04 -34.00
C ALA A 167 -9.70 -7.58 -33.77
N GLN A 168 -10.59 -6.59 -33.96
CA GLN A 168 -10.28 -5.15 -33.84
C GLN A 168 -11.16 -4.46 -32.78
N ALA A 169 -11.35 -5.09 -31.62
CA ALA A 169 -12.04 -4.46 -30.49
C ALA A 169 -11.29 -3.20 -30.03
N HIS A 170 -12.03 -2.17 -29.61
CA HIS A 170 -11.54 -0.85 -29.18
C HIS A 170 -11.07 0.03 -30.34
N ASN A 171 -11.88 0.03 -31.39
CA ASN A 171 -11.87 1.05 -32.43
C ASN A 171 -13.34 1.32 -32.75
N ALA A 172 -13.84 2.49 -32.39
CA ALA A 172 -15.26 2.84 -32.52
C ALA A 172 -15.86 2.44 -33.88
N THR A 173 -15.15 2.64 -34.99
CA THR A 173 -15.65 2.30 -36.34
C THR A 173 -15.83 0.80 -36.53
N ALA A 174 -14.89 0.02 -36.01
CA ALA A 174 -14.91 -1.42 -36.11
C ALA A 174 -15.93 -2.03 -35.12
N ASP A 175 -16.06 -1.45 -33.93
CA ASP A 175 -17.06 -1.83 -32.92
C ASP A 175 -18.48 -1.49 -33.37
N VAL A 176 -18.72 -0.35 -34.02
CA VAL A 176 -19.99 -0.01 -34.67
C VAL A 176 -20.33 -1.03 -35.75
N GLU A 177 -19.39 -1.40 -36.63
CA GLU A 177 -19.67 -2.39 -37.67
C GLU A 177 -20.02 -3.77 -37.08
N ALA A 178 -19.28 -4.21 -36.06
CA ALA A 178 -19.57 -5.46 -35.38
C ALA A 178 -20.92 -5.41 -34.64
N THR A 179 -21.25 -4.30 -33.99
CA THR A 179 -22.52 -4.09 -33.30
C THR A 179 -23.69 -4.06 -34.26
N THR A 180 -23.60 -3.32 -35.37
CA THR A 180 -24.57 -3.32 -36.46
C THR A 180 -24.83 -4.74 -36.94
N ARG A 181 -23.76 -5.50 -37.21
CA ARG A 181 -23.86 -6.87 -37.71
C ARG A 181 -24.57 -7.79 -36.71
N CYS A 182 -24.20 -7.72 -35.43
CA CYS A 182 -24.86 -8.47 -34.36
C CYS A 182 -26.34 -8.10 -34.25
N PHE A 183 -26.67 -6.80 -34.22
CA PHE A 183 -28.04 -6.31 -34.11
C PHE A 183 -28.93 -6.81 -35.25
N LEU A 184 -28.51 -6.64 -36.50
CA LEU A 184 -29.29 -7.08 -37.67
C LEU A 184 -29.46 -8.61 -37.69
N GLU A 185 -28.46 -9.36 -37.23
CA GLU A 185 -28.55 -10.82 -37.12
C GLU A 185 -29.51 -11.25 -35.99
N LEU A 186 -29.58 -10.50 -34.88
CA LEU A 186 -30.57 -10.72 -33.83
C LEU A 186 -32.00 -10.45 -34.32
N ILE A 187 -32.21 -9.42 -35.15
CA ILE A 187 -33.49 -9.18 -35.83
C ILE A 187 -33.82 -10.34 -36.77
N ARG A 188 -32.88 -10.76 -37.63
CA ARG A 188 -33.07 -11.88 -38.57
C ARG A 188 -33.45 -13.18 -37.87
N ARG A 189 -32.92 -13.40 -36.66
CA ARG A 189 -33.19 -14.56 -35.81
C ARG A 189 -34.40 -14.39 -34.89
N GLN A 190 -35.15 -13.28 -35.02
CA GLN A 190 -36.34 -12.96 -34.24
C GLN A 190 -36.09 -12.98 -32.71
N ILE A 191 -34.91 -12.49 -32.30
CA ILE A 191 -34.56 -12.36 -30.88
C ILE A 191 -35.16 -11.07 -30.28
N PHE A 192 -35.26 -10.01 -31.09
CA PHE A 192 -36.07 -8.83 -30.76
C PHE A 192 -37.54 -9.07 -31.07
N THR A 193 -38.46 -8.45 -30.32
CA THR A 193 -39.90 -8.52 -30.57
C THR A 193 -40.41 -7.39 -31.47
N LEU A 194 -41.64 -7.53 -31.99
CA LEU A 194 -42.28 -6.48 -32.79
C LEU A 194 -42.55 -5.22 -31.94
N GLU A 195 -42.89 -5.40 -30.67
CA GLU A 195 -43.11 -4.31 -29.71
C GLU A 195 -41.82 -3.55 -29.43
N GLU A 196 -40.69 -4.24 -29.28
CA GLU A 196 -39.38 -3.61 -29.08
C GLU A 196 -38.96 -2.78 -30.30
N LEU A 197 -39.24 -3.29 -31.51
CA LEU A 197 -38.86 -2.66 -32.77
C LEU A 197 -39.85 -1.62 -33.30
N ASP A 198 -41.01 -1.46 -32.63
CA ASP A 198 -42.14 -0.61 -33.04
C ASP A 198 -42.49 -0.77 -34.54
N CYS A 199 -42.67 -2.02 -34.97
CA CYS A 199 -42.82 -2.37 -36.39
C CYS A 199 -44.09 -3.20 -36.67
N PRO A 200 -44.62 -3.17 -37.91
CA PRO A 200 -45.86 -3.88 -38.24
C PRO A 200 -45.71 -5.42 -38.22
N PRO A 201 -46.81 -6.19 -38.11
CA PRO A 201 -46.76 -7.65 -37.95
C PRO A 201 -46.03 -8.42 -39.06
N ASP A 202 -45.94 -7.84 -40.25
CA ASP A 202 -45.26 -8.42 -41.42
C ASP A 202 -43.76 -8.05 -41.50
N TYR A 203 -43.22 -7.31 -40.52
CA TYR A 203 -41.85 -6.81 -40.53
C TYR A 203 -40.80 -7.93 -40.67
N PHE A 204 -40.86 -8.98 -39.84
CA PHE A 204 -39.88 -10.07 -39.90
C PHE A 204 -39.91 -10.83 -41.22
N GLU A 205 -41.08 -10.94 -41.86
CA GLU A 205 -41.22 -11.58 -43.17
C GLU A 205 -40.50 -10.74 -44.25
N HIS A 206 -40.67 -9.41 -44.22
CA HIS A 206 -39.98 -8.50 -45.12
C HIS A 206 -38.47 -8.46 -44.85
N PHE A 207 -38.06 -8.33 -43.60
CA PHE A 207 -36.65 -8.27 -43.21
C PHE A 207 -35.91 -9.56 -43.60
N SER A 208 -36.55 -10.73 -43.44
CA SER A 208 -35.96 -12.01 -43.84
C SER A 208 -35.89 -12.19 -45.37
N LYS A 209 -36.81 -11.60 -46.13
CA LYS A 209 -36.75 -11.58 -47.61
C LYS A 209 -35.59 -10.72 -48.12
N GLU A 210 -35.38 -9.56 -47.51
CA GLU A 210 -34.26 -8.65 -47.82
C GLU A 210 -32.91 -9.23 -47.36
N ASN A 211 -32.91 -9.99 -46.24
CA ASN A 211 -31.71 -10.58 -45.63
C ASN A 211 -31.81 -12.12 -45.53
N PRO A 212 -31.77 -12.86 -46.66
CA PRO A 212 -32.02 -14.31 -46.68
C PRO A 212 -30.87 -15.16 -46.11
N GLN A 213 -29.69 -14.58 -45.96
CA GLN A 213 -28.49 -15.23 -45.42
C GLN A 213 -28.03 -14.52 -44.15
N THR A 214 -27.07 -15.14 -43.45
CA THR A 214 -26.39 -14.51 -42.31
C THR A 214 -25.84 -13.14 -42.71
N ILE A 215 -26.04 -12.14 -41.85
CA ILE A 215 -25.66 -10.76 -42.17
C ILE A 215 -24.15 -10.67 -42.48
N PRO A 216 -23.76 -10.19 -43.68
CA PRO A 216 -22.37 -10.05 -44.06
C PRO A 216 -21.71 -8.86 -43.34
N LEU A 217 -20.37 -8.85 -43.31
CA LEU A 217 -19.62 -7.63 -42.96
C LEU A 217 -19.76 -6.61 -44.09
N LEU A 218 -19.86 -5.33 -43.76
CA LEU A 218 -19.91 -4.23 -44.73
C LEU A 218 -18.53 -4.01 -45.37
N GLY A 219 -17.46 -4.39 -44.68
CA GLY A 219 -16.09 -4.30 -45.18
C GLY A 219 -15.55 -2.86 -45.18
N LEU A 220 -15.97 -2.05 -44.21
CA LEU A 220 -15.47 -0.69 -44.06
C LEU A 220 -13.95 -0.72 -43.79
N LYS A 221 -13.21 0.22 -44.38
CA LYS A 221 -11.76 0.32 -44.16
C LYS A 221 -11.49 1.02 -42.83
N HIS A 222 -11.05 0.25 -41.84
CA HIS A 222 -10.66 0.77 -40.53
C HIS A 222 -9.20 1.24 -40.54
N ILE A 223 -8.94 2.45 -40.05
CA ILE A 223 -7.58 2.95 -39.84
C ILE A 223 -6.99 2.23 -38.64
N ASN A 224 -5.76 1.73 -38.77
CA ASN A 224 -5.03 1.21 -37.63
C ASN A 224 -4.46 2.38 -36.81
N LEU A 225 -5.24 2.84 -35.83
CA LEU A 225 -4.94 4.00 -35.00
C LEU A 225 -3.60 3.86 -34.27
N LYS A 226 -3.27 2.66 -33.78
CA LYS A 226 -1.96 2.36 -33.15
C LYS A 226 -0.79 2.66 -34.10
N LYS A 227 -0.86 2.17 -35.33
CA LYS A 227 0.16 2.44 -36.35
C LYS A 227 0.21 3.92 -36.75
N ALA A 228 -0.93 4.60 -36.78
CA ALA A 228 -1.00 6.04 -37.09
C ALA A 228 -0.31 6.87 -35.99
N SER A 229 -0.64 6.62 -34.72
CA SER A 229 0.01 7.22 -33.56
C SER A 229 1.51 6.96 -33.53
N GLU A 230 1.95 5.71 -33.74
CA GLU A 230 3.39 5.37 -33.82
C GLU A 230 4.12 6.13 -34.95
N LYS A 231 3.47 6.32 -36.09
CA LYS A 231 4.06 7.06 -37.22
C LYS A 231 4.28 8.53 -36.87
N ILE A 232 3.27 9.17 -36.27
CA ILE A 232 3.36 10.56 -35.80
C ILE A 232 4.43 10.67 -34.71
N LYS A 233 4.47 9.72 -33.77
CA LYS A 233 5.49 9.67 -32.73
C LYS A 233 6.90 9.60 -33.31
N LYS A 234 7.16 8.70 -34.26
CA LYS A 234 8.46 8.60 -34.94
C LYS A 234 8.83 9.88 -35.70
N GLN A 235 7.85 10.55 -36.32
CA GLN A 235 8.08 11.84 -36.97
C GLN A 235 8.43 12.93 -35.95
N LEU A 236 7.72 12.99 -34.83
CA LEU A 236 8.01 13.93 -33.75
C LEU A 236 9.36 13.64 -33.08
N GLU A 237 9.71 12.38 -32.82
CA GLU A 237 11.02 11.95 -32.32
C GLU A 237 12.16 12.30 -33.30
N SER A 238 11.90 12.24 -34.61
CA SER A 238 12.90 12.67 -35.61
C SER A 238 13.06 14.19 -35.71
N THR A 239 12.04 14.95 -35.31
CA THR A 239 12.02 16.43 -35.36
C THR A 239 12.49 17.04 -34.04
N MET A 240 12.11 16.42 -32.92
CA MET A 240 12.75 16.54 -31.62
C MET A 240 14.05 15.77 -31.68
N VAL A 241 15.06 16.29 -32.38
CA VAL A 241 16.44 15.92 -32.07
C VAL A 241 16.58 16.08 -30.57
N SER A 242 16.59 14.93 -29.91
CA SER A 242 16.55 14.84 -28.47
C SER A 242 17.71 15.69 -27.98
N LYS A 243 17.50 16.46 -26.92
CA LYS A 243 18.59 16.81 -26.02
C LYS A 243 19.12 15.49 -25.40
N VAL A 244 19.67 14.61 -26.22
CA VAL A 244 20.52 13.53 -25.78
C VAL A 244 21.70 14.26 -25.18
N VAL A 245 21.80 14.14 -23.86
CA VAL A 245 22.98 14.54 -23.08
C VAL A 245 24.19 14.10 -23.90
N SER A 246 25.01 15.06 -24.32
CA SER A 246 26.07 14.76 -25.28
C SER A 246 26.99 13.66 -24.73
N SER A 247 27.67 12.90 -25.59
CA SER A 247 28.59 11.86 -25.11
C SER A 247 29.68 12.42 -24.19
N GLN A 248 30.01 13.71 -24.33
CA GLN A 248 30.91 14.44 -23.44
C GLN A 248 30.27 14.71 -22.07
N GLU A 249 29.05 15.24 -22.06
CA GLU A 249 28.28 15.51 -20.83
C GLU A 249 27.98 14.23 -20.05
N ILE A 250 27.74 13.10 -20.72
CA ILE A 250 27.62 11.79 -20.07
C ILE A 250 28.92 11.39 -19.36
N LYS A 251 30.09 11.61 -19.98
CA LYS A 251 31.38 11.31 -19.36
C LYS A 251 31.62 12.18 -18.12
N GLU A 252 31.27 13.47 -18.20
CA GLU A 252 31.36 14.41 -17.09
C GLU A 252 30.41 14.01 -15.95
N ASN A 253 29.16 13.67 -16.27
CA ASN A 253 28.19 13.19 -15.28
C ASN A 253 28.66 11.91 -14.59
N ILE A 254 29.21 10.94 -15.33
CA ILE A 254 29.77 9.71 -14.75
C ILE A 254 30.92 10.03 -13.80
N ALA A 255 31.79 10.98 -14.14
CA ALA A 255 32.89 11.40 -13.27
C ALA A 255 32.36 12.01 -11.96
N VAL A 256 31.34 12.87 -12.02
CA VAL A 256 30.67 13.46 -10.85
C VAL A 256 29.99 12.37 -10.01
N LEU A 257 29.26 11.46 -10.64
CA LEU A 257 28.53 10.38 -9.97
C LEU A 257 29.45 9.37 -9.30
N LYS A 258 30.69 9.19 -9.77
CA LYS A 258 31.64 8.26 -9.18
C LYS A 258 31.83 8.53 -7.68
N GLN A 259 31.84 9.79 -7.28
CA GLN A 259 32.03 10.22 -5.88
C GLN A 259 30.71 10.48 -5.13
N ALA A 260 29.58 10.66 -5.83
CA ALA A 260 28.29 10.90 -5.19
C ALA A 260 27.80 9.63 -4.45
N PRO A 261 27.46 9.68 -3.16
CA PRO A 261 26.89 8.52 -2.49
C PRO A 261 25.45 8.27 -2.95
N PHE A 262 25.01 7.01 -2.91
CA PHE A 262 23.65 6.57 -3.18
C PHE A 262 23.16 5.68 -2.03
N ALA A 263 21.88 5.81 -1.71
CA ALA A 263 21.19 4.97 -0.75
C ALA A 263 19.78 4.67 -1.28
N HIS A 264 19.31 3.45 -1.10
CA HIS A 264 17.91 3.14 -1.42
C HIS A 264 16.96 3.72 -0.36
N LEU A 265 16.04 4.56 -0.82
CA LEU A 265 15.05 5.27 0.01
C LEU A 265 13.63 4.67 -0.05
N HIS A 266 13.39 3.73 -0.98
CA HIS A 266 12.10 3.07 -1.19
C HIS A 266 12.31 1.56 -1.26
N ASN A 267 12.17 0.91 -0.10
CA ASN A 267 12.39 -0.53 0.06
C ASN A 267 11.27 -1.16 0.88
N HIS A 268 10.81 -2.32 0.42
CA HIS A 268 9.89 -3.17 1.15
C HIS A 268 10.64 -4.27 1.87
N SER A 269 10.33 -4.45 3.15
CA SER A 269 10.80 -5.58 3.96
C SER A 269 9.72 -6.67 4.03
N GLN A 270 10.03 -7.79 4.69
CA GLN A 270 9.09 -8.87 4.98
C GLN A 270 7.80 -8.40 5.72
N PHE A 271 7.81 -7.18 6.27
CA PHE A 271 6.63 -6.56 6.90
C PHE A 271 5.68 -5.89 5.90
N SER A 272 6.08 -5.75 4.63
CA SER A 272 5.13 -5.68 3.50
C SER A 272 4.61 -7.10 3.24
N ILE A 273 3.64 -7.51 4.07
CA ILE A 273 3.20 -8.89 4.24
C ILE A 273 2.84 -9.54 2.89
N LEU A 274 3.53 -10.65 2.59
CA LEU A 274 3.40 -11.44 1.34
C LEU A 274 3.64 -10.62 0.05
N GLN A 275 4.39 -9.52 0.14
CA GLN A 275 4.77 -8.69 -1.00
C GLN A 275 6.28 -8.53 -1.15
N SER A 276 7.06 -8.68 -0.07
CA SER A 276 8.51 -8.65 -0.13
C SER A 276 9.12 -9.88 0.53
N THR A 277 10.26 -10.28 0.01
CA THR A 277 11.06 -11.42 0.51
C THR A 277 12.27 -10.96 1.32
N SER A 278 12.59 -9.66 1.31
CA SER A 278 13.77 -9.11 2.00
C SER A 278 13.51 -8.97 3.49
N SER A 279 14.34 -9.57 4.34
CA SER A 279 14.28 -9.28 5.78
C SER A 279 14.78 -7.86 6.09
N THR A 280 14.41 -7.32 7.26
CA THR A 280 14.99 -6.04 7.72
C THR A 280 16.52 -6.12 7.89
N GLN A 281 17.06 -7.31 8.17
CA GLN A 281 18.51 -7.52 8.30
C GLN A 281 19.16 -7.59 6.92
N ASP A 282 18.52 -8.25 5.95
CA ASP A 282 19.08 -8.40 4.60
C ASP A 282 19.26 -7.04 3.92
N LEU A 283 18.32 -6.11 4.12
CA LEU A 283 18.42 -4.73 3.63
C LEU A 283 19.62 -3.99 4.24
N VAL A 284 19.88 -4.20 5.55
CA VAL A 284 21.03 -3.61 6.25
C VAL A 284 22.33 -4.22 5.72
N ASP A 285 22.39 -5.54 5.59
CA ASP A 285 23.57 -6.26 5.13
C ASP A 285 23.91 -5.88 3.68
N ALA A 286 22.92 -5.76 2.80
CA ALA A 286 23.11 -5.33 1.41
C ALA A 286 23.62 -3.89 1.32
N ALA A 287 23.06 -2.97 2.12
CA ALA A 287 23.53 -1.58 2.18
C ALA A 287 24.97 -1.48 2.67
N VAL A 288 25.33 -2.25 3.71
CA VAL A 288 26.69 -2.30 4.26
C VAL A 288 27.68 -2.89 3.24
N ALA A 289 27.34 -4.01 2.61
CA ALA A 289 28.19 -4.67 1.63
C ALA A 289 28.53 -3.77 0.43
N ASP A 290 27.63 -2.86 0.08
CA ASP A 290 27.77 -1.90 -1.02
C ASP A 290 28.22 -0.50 -0.54
N ASN A 291 28.62 -0.34 0.72
CA ASN A 291 29.07 0.92 1.34
C ASN A 291 28.07 2.08 1.17
N GLN A 292 26.77 1.81 1.25
CA GLN A 292 25.74 2.85 1.22
C GLN A 292 25.72 3.59 2.57
N PRO A 293 25.63 4.93 2.58
CA PRO A 293 25.64 5.71 3.83
C PRO A 293 24.32 5.61 4.62
N ALA A 294 23.24 5.14 3.99
CA ALA A 294 21.93 5.02 4.58
C ALA A 294 21.15 3.87 3.93
N VAL A 295 20.08 3.46 4.59
CA VAL A 295 19.07 2.55 4.03
C VAL A 295 17.72 2.94 4.62
N ALA A 296 16.66 2.85 3.82
CA ALA A 296 15.29 3.08 4.27
C ALA A 296 14.48 1.78 4.34
N ILE A 297 13.44 1.77 5.19
CA ILE A 297 12.29 0.90 5.02
C ILE A 297 11.04 1.75 4.79
N THR A 298 10.19 1.33 3.87
CA THR A 298 8.95 2.03 3.50
C THR A 298 7.86 1.01 3.26
N ASP A 299 7.60 0.17 4.27
CA ASP A 299 6.64 -0.92 4.17
C ASP A 299 5.21 -0.43 3.87
N THR A 300 4.43 -1.26 3.20
CA THR A 300 3.11 -0.91 2.70
C THR A 300 2.09 -0.80 3.84
N GLY A 301 1.65 0.43 4.11
CA GLY A 301 0.57 0.78 5.04
C GLY A 301 0.84 0.55 6.52
N ASN A 302 2.05 0.15 6.91
CA ASN A 302 2.33 -0.28 8.29
C ASN A 302 3.73 0.10 8.80
N MET A 303 3.88 0.07 10.13
CA MET A 303 5.13 0.38 10.85
C MET A 303 5.73 -0.84 11.58
N MET A 304 5.33 -2.06 11.19
CA MET A 304 5.65 -3.29 11.95
C MET A 304 7.16 -3.57 11.99
N GLY A 305 7.87 -3.29 10.90
CA GLY A 305 9.32 -3.51 10.78
C GLY A 305 10.19 -2.46 11.48
N ALA A 306 9.65 -1.32 11.91
CA ALA A 306 10.42 -0.17 12.37
C ALA A 306 11.35 -0.47 13.55
N PHE A 307 10.87 -1.22 14.54
CA PHE A 307 11.69 -1.60 15.70
C PHE A 307 12.83 -2.55 15.31
N HIS A 308 12.53 -3.61 14.55
CA HIS A 308 13.52 -4.60 14.12
C HIS A 308 14.60 -3.95 13.25
N PHE A 309 14.20 -3.13 12.29
CA PHE A 309 15.10 -2.42 11.39
C PHE A 309 16.02 -1.44 12.11
N THR A 310 15.47 -0.54 12.94
CA THR A 310 16.30 0.42 13.70
C THR A 310 17.24 -0.28 14.66
N ARG A 311 16.81 -1.40 15.27
CA ARG A 311 17.66 -2.23 16.11
C ARG A 311 18.82 -2.86 15.32
N SER A 312 18.57 -3.41 14.14
CA SER A 312 19.61 -3.99 13.28
C SER A 312 20.69 -2.97 12.90
N VAL A 313 20.29 -1.78 12.43
CA VAL A 313 21.23 -0.70 12.09
C VAL A 313 22.02 -0.23 13.32
N ASN A 314 21.34 -0.02 14.45
CA ASN A 314 22.00 0.42 15.68
C ASN A 314 23.00 -0.62 16.22
N ASN A 315 22.69 -1.92 16.10
CA ASN A 315 23.60 -2.99 16.49
C ASN A 315 24.83 -3.04 15.58
N HIS A 316 24.65 -2.93 14.25
CA HIS A 316 25.76 -2.84 13.30
C HIS A 316 26.69 -1.66 13.64
N ASN A 317 26.11 -0.46 13.80
CA ASN A 317 26.87 0.73 14.16
C ASN A 317 27.56 0.60 15.52
N ARG A 318 26.95 -0.07 16.51
CA ARG A 318 27.59 -0.35 17.80
C ARG A 318 28.81 -1.26 17.64
N SER A 319 28.71 -2.30 16.82
CA SER A 319 29.84 -3.21 16.54
C SER A 319 30.99 -2.48 15.83
N LEU A 320 30.68 -1.62 14.84
CA LEU A 320 31.68 -0.79 14.18
C LEU A 320 32.37 0.17 15.14
N LYS A 321 31.61 0.82 16.03
CA LYS A 321 32.17 1.69 17.07
C LYS A 321 33.11 0.95 18.02
N ALA A 322 32.75 -0.26 18.43
CA ALA A 322 33.59 -1.08 19.29
C ALA A 322 34.90 -1.46 18.58
N THR A 323 34.81 -1.93 17.34
CA THR A 323 35.97 -2.32 16.51
C THR A 323 36.90 -1.12 16.29
N TYR A 324 36.37 0.02 15.86
CA TYR A 324 37.15 1.24 15.67
C TYR A 324 37.83 1.72 16.97
N LYS A 325 37.13 1.62 18.10
CA LYS A 325 37.70 1.97 19.41
C LYS A 325 38.86 1.04 19.77
N GLU A 326 38.72 -0.27 19.57
CA GLU A 326 39.77 -1.25 19.79
C GLU A 326 40.99 -1.00 18.88
N ASP A 327 40.77 -0.75 17.59
CA ASP A 327 41.83 -0.44 16.62
C ASP A 327 42.56 0.86 16.99
N LEU A 328 41.82 1.89 17.40
CA LEU A 328 42.39 3.18 17.80
C LEU A 328 43.17 3.07 19.11
N GLU A 329 42.69 2.30 20.08
CA GLU A 329 43.41 2.00 21.32
C GLU A 329 44.70 1.22 21.03
N ALA A 330 44.65 0.22 20.13
CA ALA A 330 45.82 -0.53 19.69
C ALA A 330 46.85 0.37 18.99
N TYR A 331 46.40 1.27 18.09
CA TYR A 331 47.26 2.24 17.42
C TYR A 331 47.93 3.21 18.41
N ASN A 332 47.17 3.76 19.37
CA ASN A 332 47.70 4.70 20.36
C ASN A 332 48.66 4.04 21.37
N ALA A 333 48.67 2.71 21.47
CA ALA A 333 49.57 1.95 22.32
C ALA A 333 50.94 1.65 21.67
N ILE A 334 51.12 1.98 20.38
CA ILE A 334 52.39 1.82 19.67
C ILE A 334 53.35 2.91 20.14
N ASP A 335 54.53 2.50 20.62
CA ASP A 335 55.60 3.42 20.99
C ASP A 335 56.24 4.02 19.73
N ASP A 336 56.52 5.33 19.70
CA ASP A 336 57.09 6.07 18.56
C ASP A 336 58.49 5.56 18.14
N THR A 337 59.06 4.59 18.88
CA THR A 337 60.34 3.92 18.57
C THR A 337 60.19 2.51 17.96
N ALA A 338 58.97 1.97 17.92
CA ALA A 338 58.69 0.63 17.41
C ALA A 338 58.31 0.67 15.92
N THR A 339 59.30 0.88 15.05
CA THR A 339 59.16 0.42 13.67
C THR A 339 59.08 -1.11 13.70
N ASP A 340 58.14 -1.69 12.96
CA ASP A 340 58.24 -3.11 12.63
C ASP A 340 59.59 -3.41 11.93
N PHE A 341 59.95 -4.68 11.80
CA PHE A 341 61.24 -5.10 11.23
C PHE A 341 61.48 -4.55 9.79
N ASP A 342 60.44 -4.03 9.15
CA ASP A 342 60.40 -3.53 7.77
C ASP A 342 60.30 -1.99 7.67
N GLY A 343 60.21 -1.25 8.79
CA GLY A 343 60.18 0.22 8.81
C GLY A 343 58.83 0.86 8.47
N VAL A 344 57.74 0.10 8.50
CA VAL A 344 56.39 0.56 8.19
C VAL A 344 55.69 1.01 9.48
N VAL A 345 55.35 2.30 9.54
CA VAL A 345 54.52 2.85 10.62
C VAL A 345 53.07 2.47 10.33
N PRO A 346 52.34 1.84 11.28
CA PRO A 346 50.93 1.51 11.08
C PRO A 346 50.13 2.79 10.80
N GLU A 347 49.18 2.74 9.86
CA GLU A 347 48.33 3.89 9.59
C GLU A 347 47.29 4.08 10.70
N LYS A 348 47.03 5.34 11.07
CA LYS A 348 45.99 5.66 12.04
C LYS A 348 44.62 5.18 11.52
N PRO A 349 43.85 4.42 12.32
CA PRO A 349 42.50 4.02 11.94
C PRO A 349 41.63 5.23 11.62
N THR A 350 40.94 5.20 10.48
CA THR A 350 39.95 6.22 10.10
C THR A 350 38.60 5.91 10.72
N GLU A 351 37.92 6.94 11.24
CA GLU A 351 36.56 6.76 11.79
C GLU A 351 35.60 6.20 10.71
N PRO A 352 34.89 5.09 10.98
CA PRO A 352 34.01 4.50 9.99
C PRO A 352 32.78 5.38 9.75
N THR A 353 32.23 5.31 8.53
CA THR A 353 30.93 5.91 8.23
C THR A 353 29.84 5.05 8.84
N TYR A 354 28.99 5.64 9.69
CA TYR A 354 27.87 4.93 10.29
C TYR A 354 26.66 4.92 9.36
N LEU A 355 26.02 3.75 9.24
CA LEU A 355 24.82 3.59 8.44
C LEU A 355 23.64 4.34 9.09
N LYS A 356 22.99 5.22 8.34
CA LYS A 356 21.76 5.90 8.80
C LYS A 356 20.52 5.07 8.48
N ALA A 357 19.72 4.78 9.52
CA ALA A 357 18.40 4.17 9.38
C ALA A 357 17.36 5.25 9.03
N ILE A 358 16.66 5.08 7.90
CA ILE A 358 15.55 5.94 7.50
C ILE A 358 14.24 5.15 7.64
N VAL A 359 13.37 5.60 8.54
CA VAL A 359 12.10 4.91 8.80
C VAL A 359 10.99 5.63 8.06
N GLY A 360 10.27 4.92 7.20
CA GLY A 360 9.12 5.42 6.47
C GLY A 360 8.00 4.40 6.35
N CYS A 361 6.95 4.80 5.62
CA CYS A 361 5.79 3.99 5.29
C CYS A 361 5.22 4.43 3.95
N GLU A 362 4.83 3.46 3.12
CA GLU A 362 4.08 3.69 1.89
C GLU A 362 2.59 3.65 2.23
N PHE A 363 1.95 4.82 2.32
CA PHE A 363 0.54 4.96 2.67
C PHE A 363 -0.38 4.93 1.45
N PHE A 364 -1.56 4.37 1.62
CA PHE A 364 -2.66 4.53 0.68
C PHE A 364 -3.44 5.82 0.98
N VAL A 365 -3.29 6.83 0.12
CA VAL A 365 -3.90 8.16 0.28
C VAL A 365 -5.13 8.27 -0.63
N CYS A 366 -6.30 8.13 -0.03
CA CYS A 366 -7.60 8.21 -0.70
C CYS A 366 -8.24 9.60 -0.52
N THR A 367 -9.39 9.81 -1.18
CA THR A 367 -10.15 11.07 -1.09
C THR A 367 -10.72 11.28 0.31
N ASN A 368 -11.29 10.23 0.90
CA ASN A 368 -11.86 10.24 2.25
C ASN A 368 -11.71 8.85 2.87
N HIS A 369 -10.91 8.75 3.94
CA HIS A 369 -10.59 7.46 4.56
C HIS A 369 -11.80 6.79 5.23
N LYS A 370 -12.83 7.57 5.58
CA LYS A 370 -14.05 7.08 6.25
C LYS A 370 -15.11 6.60 5.27
N ASP A 371 -15.04 7.00 4.00
CA ASP A 371 -16.01 6.56 3.00
C ASP A 371 -15.73 5.11 2.56
N LYS A 372 -16.75 4.27 2.73
CA LYS A 372 -16.77 2.85 2.32
C LYS A 372 -17.92 2.54 1.35
N THR A 373 -18.63 3.58 0.88
CA THR A 373 -19.73 3.45 -0.08
C THR A 373 -19.23 3.24 -1.50
N GLN A 374 -18.01 3.70 -1.79
CA GLN A 374 -17.33 3.54 -3.07
C GLN A 374 -15.91 3.00 -2.86
N LYS A 375 -15.44 2.21 -3.83
CA LYS A 375 -14.08 1.67 -3.79
C LYS A 375 -13.07 2.72 -4.23
N ASP A 376 -12.42 3.31 -3.24
CA ASP A 376 -11.25 4.18 -3.41
C ASP A 376 -10.10 3.63 -2.57
N ASN A 377 -9.17 2.90 -3.20
CA ASN A 377 -7.99 2.40 -2.49
C ASN A 377 -6.90 3.46 -2.32
N GLY A 378 -7.07 4.66 -2.91
CA GLY A 378 -6.08 5.73 -2.86
C GLY A 378 -4.83 5.47 -3.70
N TYR A 379 -3.94 6.45 -3.66
CA TYR A 379 -2.61 6.41 -4.28
C TYR A 379 -1.55 6.00 -3.25
N GLN A 380 -0.49 5.33 -3.70
CA GLN A 380 0.62 4.97 -2.82
C GLN A 380 1.58 6.14 -2.66
N ILE A 381 1.71 6.70 -1.46
CA ILE A 381 2.58 7.84 -1.16
C ILE A 381 3.56 7.45 -0.08
N ILE A 382 4.84 7.75 -0.28
CA ILE A 382 5.89 7.39 0.67
C ILE A 382 6.15 8.57 1.58
N LEU A 383 6.00 8.36 2.89
CA LEU A 383 6.36 9.32 3.91
C LEU A 383 7.49 8.76 4.77
N VAL A 384 8.57 9.52 4.93
CA VAL A 384 9.73 9.14 5.73
C VAL A 384 9.96 10.12 6.87
N ALA A 385 10.39 9.61 8.02
CA ALA A 385 10.64 10.40 9.22
C ALA A 385 12.04 11.03 9.21
N LYS A 386 12.12 12.33 9.47
CA LYS A 386 13.40 13.04 9.68
C LYS A 386 14.02 12.69 11.03
N ASN A 387 13.20 12.39 12.03
CA ASN A 387 13.63 12.17 13.41
C ASN A 387 12.57 11.36 14.18
N LYS A 388 12.77 11.17 15.49
CA LYS A 388 11.87 10.41 16.37
C LYS A 388 10.45 10.98 16.46
N LYS A 389 10.26 12.30 16.34
CA LYS A 389 8.92 12.91 16.30
C LYS A 389 8.19 12.56 15.01
N GLY A 390 8.90 12.63 13.87
CA GLY A 390 8.38 12.16 12.58
C GLY A 390 7.96 10.69 12.64
N TYR A 391 8.74 9.81 13.29
CA TYR A 391 8.35 8.42 13.50
C TYR A 391 7.02 8.30 14.27
N HIS A 392 6.80 9.10 15.32
CA HIS A 392 5.54 9.10 16.06
C HIS A 392 4.36 9.57 15.20
N ASN A 393 4.58 10.53 14.31
CA ASN A 393 3.58 10.97 13.34
C ASN A 393 3.21 9.84 12.36
N LEU A 394 4.20 9.14 11.78
CA LEU A 394 3.96 7.97 10.93
C LEU A 394 3.21 6.85 11.68
N ALA A 395 3.59 6.58 12.92
CA ALA A 395 2.91 5.59 13.76
C ALA A 395 1.44 5.95 13.99
N LYS A 396 1.13 7.23 14.25
CA LYS A 396 -0.26 7.71 14.39
C LYS A 396 -1.04 7.60 13.09
N MET A 397 -0.46 7.99 11.95
CA MET A 397 -1.10 7.81 10.64
C MET A 397 -1.39 6.33 10.35
N SER A 398 -0.44 5.43 10.61
CA SER A 398 -0.63 3.98 10.45
C SER A 398 -1.73 3.45 11.37
N SER A 399 -1.78 3.85 12.65
CA SER A 399 -2.89 3.46 13.54
C SER A 399 -4.25 3.92 13.01
N ILE A 400 -4.39 5.18 12.56
CA ILE A 400 -5.64 5.71 12.01
C ILE A 400 -6.05 4.94 10.74
N SER A 401 -5.08 4.60 9.90
CA SER A 401 -5.34 3.86 8.66
C SER A 401 -5.96 2.48 8.87
N TYR A 402 -5.65 1.83 10.00
CA TYR A 402 -6.22 0.54 10.38
C TYR A 402 -7.52 0.66 11.21
N ILE A 403 -7.60 1.64 12.11
CA ILE A 403 -8.75 1.77 13.02
C ILE A 403 -9.94 2.41 12.31
N ASP A 404 -9.71 3.55 11.64
CA ASP A 404 -10.78 4.35 11.02
C ASP A 404 -10.81 4.20 9.50
N GLY A 405 -9.64 4.05 8.87
CA GLY A 405 -9.46 4.10 7.42
C GLY A 405 -9.56 2.76 6.67
N PHE A 406 -9.60 1.64 7.41
CA PHE A 406 -9.49 0.32 6.78
C PHE A 406 -10.74 -0.01 5.96
N TYR A 407 -10.51 -0.29 4.68
CA TYR A 407 -11.52 -0.82 3.77
C TYR A 407 -11.01 -2.11 3.12
N TYR A 408 -10.49 -2.06 1.90
CA TYR A 408 -9.71 -3.18 1.32
C TYR A 408 -8.22 -3.11 1.69
N VAL A 409 -7.73 -1.90 1.93
CA VAL A 409 -6.38 -1.58 2.35
C VAL A 409 -6.46 -0.55 3.50
N PRO A 410 -5.43 -0.41 4.34
CA PRO A 410 -5.38 0.63 5.36
C PRO A 410 -5.15 2.00 4.70
N ARG A 411 -6.16 2.88 4.73
CA ARG A 411 -6.12 4.17 4.00
C ARG A 411 -6.06 5.36 4.93
N ILE A 412 -5.42 6.43 4.46
CA ILE A 412 -5.51 7.77 5.05
C ILE A 412 -6.00 8.76 3.98
N ASP A 413 -6.27 9.99 4.39
CA ASP A 413 -6.56 11.09 3.46
C ASP A 413 -5.73 12.33 3.80
N ARG A 414 -5.95 13.39 3.03
CA ARG A 414 -5.25 14.67 3.17
C ARG A 414 -5.50 15.32 4.54
N GLU A 415 -6.64 15.11 5.19
CA GLU A 415 -6.91 15.66 6.52
C GLU A 415 -5.99 15.03 7.58
N VAL A 416 -5.85 13.71 7.54
CA VAL A 416 -4.92 12.98 8.41
C VAL A 416 -3.48 13.41 8.16
N ILE A 417 -3.08 13.58 6.90
CA ILE A 417 -1.74 14.03 6.53
C ILE A 417 -1.46 15.42 7.09
N LEU A 418 -2.35 16.39 6.87
CA LEU A 418 -2.19 17.76 7.35
C LEU A 418 -2.04 17.83 8.87
N LYS A 419 -2.73 16.94 9.60
CA LYS A 419 -2.64 16.86 11.07
C LYS A 419 -1.28 16.38 11.57
N TYR A 420 -0.59 15.51 10.85
CA TYR A 420 0.65 14.86 11.29
C TYR A 420 1.83 15.10 10.32
N LYS A 421 1.82 16.17 9.53
CA LYS A 421 2.82 16.43 8.48
C LYS A 421 4.22 16.81 8.98
N GLU A 422 4.32 17.30 10.21
CA GLU A 422 5.58 17.83 10.76
C GLU A 422 6.65 16.74 10.89
N ASP A 423 7.93 17.13 10.76
CA ASP A 423 9.09 16.22 10.86
C ASP A 423 9.13 15.08 9.81
N LEU A 424 8.39 15.21 8.71
CA LEU A 424 8.32 14.23 7.62
C LEU A 424 8.90 14.77 6.30
N MET A 425 9.35 13.86 5.44
CA MET A 425 9.58 14.09 4.01
C MET A 425 8.65 13.18 3.20
N VAL A 426 8.31 13.60 1.98
CA VAL A 426 7.36 12.91 1.11
C VAL A 426 7.97 12.64 -0.25
N PHE A 427 7.85 11.40 -0.72
CA PHE A 427 8.20 11.02 -2.09
C PHE A 427 6.92 10.73 -2.88
N SER A 428 6.94 11.07 -4.17
CA SER A 428 5.72 11.06 -4.99
C SER A 428 5.09 9.69 -5.22
N GLY A 429 5.76 8.57 -4.89
CA GLY A 429 5.11 7.24 -4.82
C GLY A 429 5.33 6.32 -6.02
N GLY A 430 6.46 6.43 -6.71
CA GLY A 430 6.73 5.65 -7.92
C GLY A 430 5.59 5.71 -8.96
N MET A 431 5.20 4.57 -9.54
CA MET A 431 4.15 4.49 -10.58
C MET A 431 2.72 4.53 -10.04
N TYR A 432 2.51 4.11 -8.80
CA TYR A 432 1.21 4.09 -8.13
C TYR A 432 0.93 5.35 -7.30
N GLY A 433 1.88 6.27 -7.27
CA GLY A 433 1.77 7.58 -6.65
C GLY A 433 0.79 8.50 -7.36
N GLU A 434 0.29 9.50 -6.63
CA GLU A 434 -0.80 10.36 -7.12
C GLU A 434 -0.42 11.09 -8.42
N VAL A 435 0.78 11.65 -8.49
CA VAL A 435 1.24 12.40 -9.67
C VAL A 435 1.41 11.46 -10.87
N SER A 436 2.17 10.37 -10.70
CA SER A 436 2.44 9.39 -11.77
C SER A 436 1.17 8.70 -12.27
N SER A 437 0.30 8.27 -11.35
CA SER A 437 -0.97 7.63 -11.69
C SER A 437 -1.87 8.59 -12.47
N LYS A 438 -1.92 9.87 -12.09
CA LYS A 438 -2.71 10.88 -12.83
C LYS A 438 -2.14 11.15 -14.21
N ILE A 439 -0.82 11.19 -14.38
CA ILE A 439 -0.19 11.30 -15.72
C ILE A 439 -0.67 10.17 -16.63
N LEU A 440 -0.69 8.92 -16.12
CA LEU A 440 -1.03 7.74 -16.91
C LEU A 440 -2.52 7.57 -17.19
N ASN A 441 -3.38 7.97 -16.24
CA ASN A 441 -4.79 7.57 -16.23
C ASN A 441 -5.78 8.74 -16.35
N VAL A 442 -5.34 9.99 -16.16
CA VAL A 442 -6.25 11.14 -16.07
C VAL A 442 -5.82 12.29 -16.99
N GLY A 443 -4.57 12.72 -16.90
CA GLY A 443 -4.03 13.84 -17.67
C GLY A 443 -3.01 14.65 -16.88
N GLU A 444 -2.14 15.38 -17.62
CA GLU A 444 -1.04 16.14 -17.03
C GLU A 444 -1.50 17.29 -16.14
N LYS A 445 -2.62 17.95 -16.48
CA LYS A 445 -3.15 19.07 -15.69
C LYS A 445 -3.51 18.65 -14.27
N GLN A 446 -4.27 17.56 -14.11
CA GLN A 446 -4.66 17.04 -12.80
C GLN A 446 -3.45 16.50 -12.02
N ALA A 447 -2.44 15.98 -12.73
CA ALA A 447 -1.17 15.58 -12.12
C ALA A 447 -0.37 16.79 -11.61
N GLU A 448 -0.35 17.90 -12.37
CA GLU A 448 0.27 19.17 -11.98
C GLU A 448 -0.44 19.77 -10.75
N ASP A 449 -1.77 19.78 -10.71
CA ASP A 449 -2.55 20.24 -9.55
C ASP A 449 -2.22 19.41 -8.30
N ALA A 450 -2.07 18.10 -8.45
CA ALA A 450 -1.66 17.22 -7.35
C ALA A 450 -0.25 17.54 -6.86
N LEU A 451 0.70 17.68 -7.79
CA LEU A 451 2.08 18.05 -7.49
C LEU A 451 2.15 19.38 -6.72
N LEU A 452 1.40 20.39 -7.16
CA LEU A 452 1.35 21.70 -6.51
C LEU A 452 0.82 21.58 -5.07
N TRP A 453 -0.22 20.78 -4.84
CA TRP A 453 -0.72 20.55 -3.48
C TRP A 453 0.34 19.94 -2.56
N TRP A 454 1.07 18.92 -3.03
CA TRP A 454 2.15 18.31 -2.24
C TRP A 454 3.29 19.29 -1.98
N LYS A 455 3.70 20.05 -3.01
CA LYS A 455 4.73 21.09 -2.91
C LYS A 455 4.34 22.20 -1.94
N GLU A 456 3.11 22.69 -1.99
CA GLU A 456 2.61 23.72 -1.08
C GLU A 456 2.54 23.21 0.37
N THR A 457 2.22 21.93 0.56
CA THR A 457 2.04 21.33 1.89
C THR A 457 3.37 21.04 2.59
N PHE A 458 4.38 20.55 1.85
CA PHE A 458 5.66 20.06 2.40
C PHE A 458 6.89 20.89 1.96
N GLY A 459 6.74 21.83 1.02
CA GLY A 459 7.83 22.70 0.58
C GLY A 459 9.03 21.91 0.05
N ALA A 460 10.21 22.17 0.63
CA ALA A 460 11.47 21.53 0.27
C ALA A 460 11.59 20.06 0.74
N ASP A 461 10.59 19.54 1.44
CA ASP A 461 10.54 18.15 1.89
C ASP A 461 9.68 17.26 0.98
N PHE A 462 9.19 17.80 -0.13
CA PHE A 462 8.55 17.05 -1.19
C PHE A 462 9.51 16.76 -2.34
N TYR A 463 9.60 15.50 -2.75
CA TYR A 463 10.47 15.04 -3.82
C TYR A 463 9.68 14.23 -4.84
N LEU A 464 9.99 14.46 -6.12
CA LEU A 464 9.50 13.62 -7.20
C LEU A 464 10.42 12.44 -7.38
N GLU A 465 9.84 11.26 -7.26
CA GLU A 465 10.55 9.99 -7.37
C GLU A 465 10.58 9.52 -8.82
N ILE A 466 11.76 9.14 -9.30
CA ILE A 466 11.98 8.59 -10.64
C ILE A 466 12.53 7.18 -10.51
N MET A 467 11.90 6.25 -11.22
CA MET A 467 12.29 4.84 -11.31
C MET A 467 12.56 4.45 -12.77
N ARG A 468 13.42 3.45 -12.99
CA ARG A 468 13.81 3.01 -14.34
C ARG A 468 14.00 1.49 -14.40
N HIS A 469 12.92 0.78 -14.58
CA HIS A 469 12.85 -0.66 -14.77
C HIS A 469 12.72 -1.06 -16.24
N ASP A 470 13.06 -0.16 -17.17
CA ASP A 470 12.91 -0.36 -18.63
C ASP A 470 11.45 -0.58 -19.07
N GLN A 471 10.52 0.15 -18.45
CA GLN A 471 9.10 0.07 -18.76
C GLN A 471 8.64 1.30 -19.53
N GLU A 472 7.75 1.07 -20.50
CA GLU A 472 7.40 2.14 -21.41
C GLU A 472 6.48 3.18 -20.77
N ASP A 473 5.62 2.79 -19.83
CA ASP A 473 4.83 3.68 -18.98
C ASP A 473 5.71 4.53 -18.05
N GLU A 474 6.72 3.93 -17.40
CA GLU A 474 7.71 4.65 -16.61
C GLU A 474 8.43 5.71 -17.44
N ASN A 475 8.82 5.37 -18.67
CA ASN A 475 9.48 6.31 -19.57
C ASN A 475 8.60 7.53 -19.89
N ARG A 476 7.28 7.36 -20.05
CA ARG A 476 6.35 8.49 -20.24
C ARG A 476 6.24 9.33 -18.98
N VAL A 477 5.98 8.68 -17.84
CA VAL A 477 5.87 9.36 -16.55
C VAL A 477 7.13 10.17 -16.25
N ASN A 478 8.31 9.56 -16.43
CA ASN A 478 9.60 10.21 -16.18
C ASN A 478 9.82 11.45 -17.03
N GLN A 479 9.39 11.46 -18.30
CA GLN A 479 9.48 12.65 -19.16
C GLN A 479 8.69 13.82 -18.57
N THR A 480 7.44 13.57 -18.17
CA THR A 480 6.57 14.57 -17.54
C THR A 480 7.10 14.98 -16.16
N LEU A 481 7.55 14.04 -15.31
CA LEU A 481 8.14 14.33 -13.99
C LEU A 481 9.39 15.20 -14.09
N ILE A 482 10.28 14.94 -15.06
CA ILE A 482 11.47 15.77 -15.30
C ILE A 482 11.07 17.18 -15.76
N SER A 483 10.03 17.30 -16.59
CA SER A 483 9.47 18.59 -17.02
C SER A 483 8.90 19.36 -15.82
N PHE A 484 8.07 18.71 -15.01
CA PHE A 484 7.47 19.27 -13.80
C PHE A 484 8.51 19.69 -12.76
N SER A 485 9.54 18.87 -12.54
CA SER A 485 10.67 19.22 -11.67
C SER A 485 11.30 20.55 -12.08
N LYS A 486 11.57 20.73 -13.39
CA LYS A 486 12.16 21.97 -13.91
C LYS A 486 11.19 23.15 -13.80
N LYS A 487 9.93 22.96 -14.20
CA LYS A 487 8.88 23.99 -14.21
C LYS A 487 8.57 24.50 -12.80
N HIS A 488 8.45 23.59 -11.84
CA HIS A 488 8.03 23.90 -10.48
C HIS A 488 9.18 23.89 -9.47
N GLN A 489 10.42 23.67 -9.89
CA GLN A 489 11.59 23.63 -8.99
C GLN A 489 11.41 22.63 -7.84
N VAL A 490 10.91 21.44 -8.15
CA VAL A 490 10.80 20.32 -7.18
C VAL A 490 11.95 19.35 -7.43
N SER A 491 12.65 18.96 -6.37
CA SER A 491 13.80 18.08 -6.46
C SER A 491 13.40 16.66 -6.91
N LEU A 492 14.28 16.04 -7.70
CA LEU A 492 14.13 14.65 -8.16
C LEU A 492 14.95 13.74 -7.25
N ILE A 493 14.45 12.55 -6.95
CA ILE A 493 15.22 11.48 -6.32
C ILE A 493 15.15 10.20 -7.16
N ALA A 494 16.28 9.51 -7.25
CA ALA A 494 16.34 8.20 -7.89
C ALA A 494 15.90 7.11 -6.91
N ALA A 495 15.04 6.20 -7.37
CA ALA A 495 14.59 5.05 -6.60
C ALA A 495 14.45 3.80 -7.50
N ASN A 496 14.33 2.63 -6.88
CA ASN A 496 14.19 1.35 -7.57
C ASN A 496 13.09 0.45 -6.97
N ASN A 497 12.28 0.97 -6.04
CA ASN A 497 11.16 0.27 -5.36
C ASN A 497 11.41 -1.24 -5.14
N THR A 498 12.22 -1.58 -4.13
CA THR A 498 12.79 -2.94 -4.05
C THR A 498 11.91 -3.89 -3.22
N TYR A 499 11.70 -5.13 -3.70
CA TYR A 499 10.95 -6.18 -2.99
C TYR A 499 11.78 -7.45 -2.67
N TYR A 500 13.00 -7.53 -3.20
CA TYR A 500 13.93 -8.64 -3.00
C TYR A 500 15.37 -8.15 -3.09
N ILE A 501 16.32 -8.87 -2.48
CA ILE A 501 17.73 -8.43 -2.42
C ILE A 501 18.45 -8.64 -3.74
N ASP A 502 18.43 -9.88 -4.25
CA ASP A 502 19.13 -10.26 -5.47
C ASP A 502 18.15 -10.48 -6.63
N GLN A 503 18.56 -10.13 -7.86
CA GLN A 503 17.74 -10.38 -9.06
C GLN A 503 17.31 -11.84 -9.22
N LYS A 504 18.15 -12.80 -8.83
CA LYS A 504 17.85 -14.25 -8.85
C LYS A 504 16.64 -14.63 -7.98
N SER A 505 16.29 -13.81 -6.99
CA SER A 505 15.15 -14.03 -6.08
C SER A 505 13.81 -13.60 -6.68
N ALA A 506 13.80 -13.02 -7.89
CA ALA A 506 12.58 -12.57 -8.55
C ALA A 506 11.53 -13.69 -8.71
N ASN A 507 11.96 -14.93 -8.99
CA ASN A 507 11.02 -16.07 -9.08
C ASN A 507 10.41 -16.45 -7.72
N ALA A 508 11.20 -16.42 -6.65
CA ALA A 508 10.69 -16.69 -5.30
C ALA A 508 9.68 -15.62 -4.86
N HIS A 509 9.96 -14.36 -5.23
CA HIS A 509 9.04 -13.25 -5.02
C HIS A 509 7.75 -13.39 -5.85
N ASP A 510 7.82 -13.78 -7.12
CA ASP A 510 6.63 -14.03 -7.95
C ASP A 510 5.73 -15.14 -7.37
N ILE A 511 6.33 -16.22 -6.85
CA ILE A 511 5.61 -17.26 -6.12
C ILE A 511 4.94 -16.69 -4.87
N LEU A 512 5.61 -15.82 -4.11
CA LEU A 512 5.04 -15.19 -2.91
C LEU A 512 3.79 -14.37 -3.25
N LEU A 513 3.81 -13.59 -4.33
CA LEU A 513 2.64 -12.84 -4.81
C LEU A 513 1.48 -13.77 -5.18
N CYS A 514 1.78 -14.89 -5.84
CA CYS A 514 0.76 -15.90 -6.15
C CYS A 514 0.19 -16.56 -4.88
N VAL A 515 1.01 -16.81 -3.86
CA VAL A 515 0.54 -17.32 -2.55
C VAL A 515 -0.44 -16.34 -1.92
N LYS A 516 -0.12 -15.04 -1.93
CA LYS A 516 -0.95 -13.95 -1.40
C LYS A 516 -2.32 -13.89 -2.06
N ASP A 517 -2.35 -13.92 -3.40
CA ASP A 517 -3.58 -13.71 -4.16
C ASP A 517 -4.37 -15.02 -4.38
N GLY A 518 -3.78 -16.16 -4.00
CA GLY A 518 -4.40 -17.47 -4.18
C GLY A 518 -4.40 -17.96 -5.62
N GLU A 519 -3.49 -17.43 -6.44
CA GLU A 519 -3.38 -17.70 -7.88
C GLU A 519 -2.27 -18.73 -8.20
N LYS A 520 -2.34 -19.35 -9.38
CA LYS A 520 -1.28 -20.24 -9.88
C LYS A 520 -0.22 -19.42 -10.61
N GLN A 521 1.06 -19.80 -10.50
CA GLN A 521 2.14 -19.11 -11.20
C GLN A 521 1.97 -19.16 -12.73
N ALA A 522 1.40 -20.26 -13.24
CA ALA A 522 1.10 -20.46 -14.66
C ALA A 522 0.01 -19.53 -15.20
N THR A 523 -0.82 -18.91 -14.34
CA THR A 523 -1.76 -17.87 -14.77
C THR A 523 -0.95 -16.68 -15.34
N PRO A 524 -1.26 -16.17 -16.55
CA PRO A 524 -0.52 -15.05 -17.13
C PRO A 524 -0.62 -13.78 -16.28
N ILE A 525 0.47 -13.01 -16.23
CA ILE A 525 0.49 -11.69 -15.57
C ILE A 525 -0.34 -10.70 -16.41
N GLY A 526 -1.23 -9.95 -15.78
CA GLY A 526 -2.06 -8.97 -16.45
C GLY A 526 -3.15 -8.38 -15.56
N ARG A 527 -4.19 -7.79 -16.17
CA ARG A 527 -5.33 -7.20 -15.44
C ARG A 527 -6.64 -7.85 -15.92
N GLY A 528 -7.55 -8.10 -14.99
CA GLY A 528 -8.89 -8.60 -15.30
C GLY A 528 -9.03 -10.13 -15.21
N ARG A 529 -10.14 -10.66 -15.72
CA ARG A 529 -10.48 -12.08 -15.61
C ARG A 529 -9.50 -12.93 -16.43
N GLY A 530 -8.92 -13.96 -15.80
CA GLY A 530 -7.95 -14.86 -16.44
C GLY A 530 -6.49 -14.42 -16.35
N TYR A 531 -6.21 -13.31 -15.66
CA TYR A 531 -4.88 -12.82 -15.38
C TYR A 531 -4.64 -12.73 -13.88
N ARG A 532 -3.38 -12.82 -13.46
CA ARG A 532 -2.94 -12.59 -12.07
C ARG A 532 -2.08 -11.35 -11.95
N TYR A 533 -1.91 -10.88 -10.71
CA TYR A 533 -0.90 -9.88 -10.39
C TYR A 533 0.51 -10.49 -10.44
N GLY A 534 1.46 -9.66 -10.82
CA GLY A 534 2.89 -9.96 -10.90
C GLY A 534 3.64 -8.71 -11.33
N LEU A 535 4.92 -8.62 -10.97
CA LEU A 535 5.76 -7.52 -11.45
C LEU A 535 6.02 -7.68 -12.96
N PRO A 536 6.09 -6.58 -13.74
CA PRO A 536 6.25 -6.68 -15.19
C PRO A 536 7.60 -7.28 -15.63
N ASN A 537 8.63 -7.21 -14.79
CA ASN A 537 9.95 -7.77 -15.02
C ASN A 537 10.71 -8.00 -13.69
N GLN A 538 12.00 -8.32 -13.77
CA GLN A 538 12.85 -8.75 -12.64
C GLN A 538 13.79 -7.65 -12.11
N GLU A 539 13.47 -6.38 -12.33
CA GLU A 539 14.36 -5.24 -12.02
C GLU A 539 14.17 -4.64 -10.62
N TYR A 540 13.27 -5.20 -9.80
CA TYR A 540 12.84 -4.66 -8.50
C TYR A 540 13.68 -5.19 -7.31
N TYR A 541 14.98 -5.36 -7.53
CA TYR A 541 15.92 -5.82 -6.52
C TYR A 541 16.76 -4.69 -5.92
N PHE A 542 17.50 -4.97 -4.85
CA PHE A 542 18.41 -4.02 -4.20
C PHE A 542 19.67 -3.80 -5.05
N LYS A 543 19.58 -2.92 -6.05
CA LYS A 543 20.69 -2.60 -6.98
C LYS A 543 21.88 -1.95 -6.25
N SER A 544 23.10 -2.22 -6.72
CA SER A 544 24.28 -1.53 -6.20
C SER A 544 24.30 -0.05 -6.56
N GLN A 545 25.03 0.76 -5.79
CA GLN A 545 25.25 2.18 -6.09
C GLN A 545 25.81 2.37 -7.51
N ALA A 546 26.71 1.50 -7.94
CA ALA A 546 27.29 1.54 -9.28
C ALA A 546 26.22 1.33 -10.37
N ALA A 547 25.34 0.34 -10.20
CA ALA A 547 24.26 0.08 -11.14
C ALA A 547 23.27 1.25 -11.21
N MET A 548 22.89 1.82 -10.07
CA MET A 548 22.00 2.99 -10.01
C MET A 548 22.63 4.23 -10.65
N LYS A 549 23.92 4.49 -10.43
CA LYS A 549 24.64 5.61 -11.07
C LYS A 549 24.70 5.47 -12.59
N ILE A 550 24.90 4.26 -13.11
CA ILE A 550 24.89 3.99 -14.55
C ILE A 550 23.50 4.24 -15.12
N LEU A 551 22.45 3.80 -14.42
CA LEU A 551 21.05 3.94 -14.82
C LEU A 551 20.59 5.40 -14.88
N PHE A 552 21.18 6.28 -14.08
CA PHE A 552 20.86 7.71 -13.97
C PHE A 552 21.96 8.65 -14.50
N LYS A 553 22.85 8.17 -15.37
CA LYS A 553 23.97 8.98 -15.91
C LYS A 553 23.57 10.26 -16.65
N ASP A 554 22.37 10.29 -17.22
CA ASP A 554 21.75 11.46 -17.87
C ASP A 554 21.04 12.40 -16.87
N LEU A 555 20.83 11.95 -15.63
CA LEU A 555 20.14 12.70 -14.59
C LEU A 555 20.91 12.65 -13.25
N PRO A 556 22.17 13.12 -13.20
CA PRO A 556 23.03 12.98 -12.03
C PRO A 556 22.48 13.68 -10.78
N LYS A 557 21.68 14.73 -10.96
CA LYS A 557 21.02 15.45 -9.87
C LYS A 557 20.10 14.54 -9.04
N ALA A 558 19.40 13.59 -9.67
CA ALA A 558 18.51 12.67 -8.95
C ALA A 558 19.25 11.74 -7.98
N ILE A 559 20.51 11.39 -8.29
CA ILE A 559 21.40 10.66 -7.38
C ILE A 559 21.93 11.61 -6.30
N ALA A 560 22.41 12.80 -6.69
CA ALA A 560 23.02 13.75 -5.75
C ALA A 560 22.04 14.21 -4.65
N THR A 561 20.76 14.43 -4.98
CA THR A 561 19.71 14.83 -4.03
C THR A 561 19.49 13.81 -2.91
N ILE A 562 19.85 12.53 -3.09
CA ILE A 562 19.74 11.53 -2.01
C ILE A 562 20.59 11.93 -0.80
N SER A 563 21.74 12.59 -1.02
CA SER A 563 22.58 13.11 0.06
C SER A 563 21.84 14.14 0.92
N GLU A 564 21.07 15.04 0.28
CA GLU A 564 20.23 16.04 0.96
C GLU A 564 19.17 15.36 1.86
N VAL A 565 18.53 14.30 1.36
CA VAL A 565 17.55 13.52 2.16
C VAL A 565 18.23 12.91 3.38
N ILE A 566 19.40 12.30 3.19
CA ILE A 566 20.17 11.65 4.27
C ILE A 566 20.63 12.67 5.31
N GLU A 567 21.04 13.87 4.90
CA GLU A 567 21.46 14.95 5.79
C GLU A 567 20.33 15.46 6.68
N LYS A 568 19.09 15.49 6.18
CA LYS A 568 17.90 15.86 6.95
C LYS A 568 17.50 14.83 8.02
N VAL A 569 18.05 13.61 7.98
CA VAL A 569 17.71 12.53 8.92
C VAL A 569 18.64 12.51 10.14
N THR A 570 18.04 12.60 11.32
CA THR A 570 18.69 12.43 12.62
C THR A 570 18.49 10.99 13.13
N PRO A 571 19.56 10.21 13.37
CA PRO A 571 19.46 8.86 13.90
C PRO A 571 18.72 8.80 15.25
N PHE A 572 17.92 7.75 15.46
CA PHE A 572 17.22 7.54 16.73
C PHE A 572 17.11 6.04 17.09
N SER A 573 16.84 5.78 18.37
CA SER A 573 16.54 4.44 18.88
C SER A 573 15.07 4.34 19.34
N LEU A 574 14.46 3.21 18.98
CA LEU A 574 13.14 2.80 19.45
C LEU A 574 13.22 1.84 20.64
N GLN A 575 14.42 1.39 21.01
CA GLN A 575 14.63 0.69 22.28
C GLN A 575 14.43 1.68 23.43
N ARG A 576 13.63 1.30 24.42
CA ARG A 576 13.32 2.12 25.60
C ARG A 576 13.49 1.29 26.86
N ASP A 577 13.72 1.98 27.95
CA ASP A 577 13.61 1.41 29.29
C ASP A 577 12.15 1.03 29.59
N VAL A 578 11.97 0.11 30.53
CA VAL A 578 10.66 -0.36 30.96
C VAL A 578 9.84 0.80 31.52
N LEU A 579 8.68 1.04 30.92
CA LEU A 579 7.69 2.00 31.42
C LEU A 579 6.55 1.22 32.08
N LEU A 580 6.40 1.38 33.40
CA LEU A 580 5.25 0.84 34.12
C LEU A 580 4.15 1.91 34.20
N PRO A 581 2.87 1.54 34.07
CA PRO A 581 1.79 2.47 34.33
C PRO A 581 1.82 2.88 35.81
N LYS A 582 1.39 4.11 36.08
CA LYS A 582 1.27 4.60 37.45
C LYS A 582 0.11 3.86 38.13
N PHE A 583 0.33 3.36 39.34
CA PHE A 583 -0.71 2.74 40.16
C PHE A 583 -1.22 3.74 41.21
N ASP A 584 -2.53 3.85 41.35
CA ASP A 584 -3.13 4.73 42.35
C ASP A 584 -3.08 4.06 43.74
N ILE A 585 -2.38 4.70 44.67
CA ILE A 585 -2.24 4.24 46.06
C ILE A 585 -3.04 5.13 47.02
N PRO A 586 -3.54 4.60 48.17
CA PRO A 586 -4.27 5.40 49.15
C PRO A 586 -3.46 6.56 49.72
N GLN A 587 -4.13 7.65 50.11
CA GLN A 587 -3.49 8.89 50.57
C GLN A 587 -2.53 8.67 51.74
N GLU A 588 -2.84 7.75 52.66
CA GLU A 588 -1.96 7.48 53.81
C GLU A 588 -0.58 6.88 53.44
N PHE A 589 -0.43 6.34 52.22
CA PHE A 589 0.82 5.76 51.74
C PHE A 589 1.58 6.70 50.79
N ILE A 590 1.00 7.83 50.38
CA ILE A 590 1.66 8.77 49.47
C ILE A 590 2.81 9.47 50.19
N VAL A 591 3.99 9.45 49.57
CA VAL A 591 5.18 10.15 50.06
C VAL A 591 5.44 11.35 49.16
N GLU A 592 5.33 12.58 49.68
CA GLU A 592 5.50 13.81 48.89
C GLU A 592 6.84 13.87 48.14
N LYS A 593 7.90 13.33 48.76
CA LYS A 593 9.24 13.29 48.18
C LYS A 593 9.29 12.50 46.85
N ASP A 594 8.41 11.53 46.63
CA ASP A 594 8.32 10.76 45.37
C ASP A 594 7.96 11.65 44.17
N GLN A 595 7.22 12.74 44.39
CA GLN A 595 6.88 13.70 43.34
C GLN A 595 8.10 14.56 42.92
N LEU A 596 9.10 14.69 43.79
CA LEU A 596 10.29 15.50 43.57
C LEU A 596 11.43 14.71 42.89
N ASP A 597 11.63 13.45 43.28
CA ASP A 597 12.75 12.62 42.81
C ASP A 597 12.32 11.40 41.97
N GLY A 598 11.03 11.19 41.75
CA GLY A 598 10.50 10.03 41.01
C GLY A 598 10.66 8.70 41.75
N GLY A 599 10.91 8.74 43.07
CA GLY A 599 10.99 7.55 43.91
C GLY A 599 9.68 6.77 43.98
N LYS A 600 9.76 5.51 44.43
CA LYS A 600 8.61 4.60 44.57
C LYS A 600 8.30 4.27 46.03
N ARG A 601 8.63 5.15 46.98
CA ARG A 601 8.54 4.86 48.42
C ARG A 601 7.10 4.60 48.84
N GLY A 602 6.14 5.35 48.29
CA GLY A 602 4.73 5.12 48.57
C GLY A 602 4.22 3.77 48.06
N GLU A 603 4.57 3.39 46.82
CA GLU A 603 4.22 2.07 46.26
C GLU A 603 4.83 0.93 47.11
N ASN A 604 6.09 1.07 47.55
CA ASN A 604 6.74 0.09 48.42
C ASN A 604 6.02 -0.05 49.78
N ASN A 605 5.65 1.08 50.41
CA ASN A 605 4.94 1.05 51.68
C ASN A 605 3.57 0.39 51.56
N PHE A 606 2.84 0.69 50.48
CA PHE A 606 1.53 0.10 50.22
C PHE A 606 1.64 -1.41 49.91
N LEU A 607 2.61 -1.80 49.07
CA LEU A 607 2.89 -3.21 48.77
C LEU A 607 3.22 -3.99 50.04
N LYS A 608 4.07 -3.44 50.91
CA LYS A 608 4.42 -4.04 52.20
C LYS A 608 3.17 -4.22 53.07
N HIS A 609 2.32 -3.19 53.17
CA HIS A 609 1.07 -3.26 53.92
C HIS A 609 0.15 -4.39 53.43
N LEU A 610 -0.14 -4.45 52.12
CA LEU A 610 -0.96 -5.51 51.52
C LEU A 610 -0.35 -6.90 51.72
N THR A 611 0.97 -7.02 51.60
CA THR A 611 1.68 -8.28 51.78
C THR A 611 1.48 -8.83 53.19
N PHE A 612 1.65 -8.00 54.24
CA PHE A 612 1.44 -8.45 55.61
C PHE A 612 -0.02 -8.75 55.95
N LEU A 613 -0.98 -8.00 55.38
CA LEU A 613 -2.40 -8.34 55.50
C LEU A 613 -2.72 -9.70 54.86
N GLY A 614 -2.14 -9.98 53.70
CA GLY A 614 -2.25 -11.27 53.03
C GLY A 614 -1.58 -12.40 53.81
N ALA A 615 -0.39 -12.15 54.34
CA ALA A 615 0.37 -13.10 55.15
C ALA A 615 -0.41 -13.54 56.39
N GLN A 616 -1.06 -12.61 57.12
CA GLN A 616 -1.90 -12.93 58.28
C GLN A 616 -3.06 -13.88 57.94
N LYS A 617 -3.60 -13.80 56.71
CA LYS A 617 -4.67 -14.68 56.24
C LYS A 617 -4.17 -16.06 55.78
N ARG A 618 -2.96 -16.11 55.18
CA ARG A 618 -2.37 -17.32 54.59
C ARG A 618 -1.63 -18.18 55.62
N TYR A 619 -0.99 -17.55 56.60
CA TYR A 619 -0.15 -18.19 57.61
C TYR A 619 -0.72 -17.95 59.01
N PRO A 620 -1.55 -18.89 59.53
CA PRO A 620 -2.09 -18.79 60.88
C PRO A 620 -1.02 -18.68 61.98
N SER A 621 0.19 -19.21 61.73
CA SER A 621 1.35 -19.13 62.62
C SER A 621 1.76 -17.68 62.95
N LEU A 622 1.49 -16.70 62.07
CA LEU A 622 1.75 -15.27 62.33
C LEU A 622 0.87 -14.64 63.41
N THR A 623 -0.26 -15.27 63.75
CA THR A 623 -1.18 -14.80 64.81
C THR A 623 -1.22 -15.72 66.02
N GLY A 624 -0.51 -16.85 65.96
CA GLY A 624 -0.45 -17.85 67.03
C GLY A 624 0.49 -17.48 68.16
N GLN A 625 0.14 -17.87 69.39
CA GLN A 625 0.92 -17.52 70.60
C GLN A 625 1.87 -18.63 71.11
N SER A 626 1.90 -19.79 70.46
CA SER A 626 2.78 -20.89 70.86
C SER A 626 4.24 -20.63 70.46
N ASP A 627 5.20 -21.22 71.17
CA ASP A 627 6.62 -21.02 70.85
C ASP A 627 7.04 -21.62 69.49
N ALA A 628 6.33 -22.66 69.03
CA ALA A 628 6.49 -23.18 67.67
C ALA A 628 5.99 -22.18 66.61
N HIS A 629 4.85 -21.52 66.86
CA HIS A 629 4.32 -20.49 65.96
C HIS A 629 5.22 -19.26 65.89
N LYS A 630 5.83 -18.83 67.00
CA LYS A 630 6.78 -17.70 67.01
C LYS A 630 7.99 -17.97 66.10
N LYS A 631 8.59 -19.15 66.21
CA LYS A 631 9.76 -19.53 65.38
C LYS A 631 9.42 -19.61 63.89
N GLU A 632 8.25 -20.15 63.56
CA GLU A 632 7.76 -20.20 62.18
C GLU A 632 7.41 -18.81 61.63
N ALA A 633 6.77 -17.97 62.46
CA ALA A 633 6.44 -16.58 62.14
C ALA A 633 7.70 -15.75 61.86
N GLU A 634 8.77 -15.94 62.63
CA GLU A 634 10.07 -15.31 62.40
C GLU A 634 10.65 -15.68 61.03
N ALA A 635 10.69 -16.98 60.69
CA ALA A 635 11.20 -17.45 59.40
C ALA A 635 10.37 -16.95 58.20
N ILE A 636 9.04 -16.94 58.32
CA ILE A 636 8.14 -16.41 57.27
C ILE A 636 8.35 -14.89 57.11
N THR A 637 8.43 -14.17 58.23
CA THR A 637 8.62 -12.71 58.23
C THR A 637 9.99 -12.32 57.65
N GLU A 638 11.04 -13.09 57.95
CA GLU A 638 12.37 -12.94 57.37
C GLU A 638 12.32 -13.09 55.85
N ARG A 639 11.67 -14.14 55.34
CA ARG A 639 11.50 -14.37 53.89
C ARG A 639 10.68 -13.26 53.22
N ILE A 640 9.59 -12.81 53.84
CA ILE A 640 8.77 -11.70 53.31
C ILE A 640 9.58 -10.41 53.21
N ASN A 641 10.31 -10.04 54.26
CA ASN A 641 11.11 -8.82 54.26
C ASN A 641 12.25 -8.89 53.23
N PHE A 642 12.93 -10.04 53.13
CA PHE A 642 13.95 -10.25 52.10
C PHE A 642 13.40 -10.03 50.68
N GLU A 643 12.25 -10.62 50.34
CA GLU A 643 11.65 -10.44 49.02
C GLU A 643 11.21 -8.99 48.78
N LEU A 644 10.59 -8.34 49.77
CA LEU A 644 10.17 -6.94 49.68
C LEU A 644 11.36 -5.99 49.46
N ASP A 645 12.49 -6.23 50.14
CA ASP A 645 13.71 -5.43 49.97
C ASP A 645 14.28 -5.61 48.56
N VAL A 646 14.27 -6.83 48.01
CA VAL A 646 14.69 -7.08 46.62
C VAL A 646 13.75 -6.40 45.62
N ILE A 647 12.43 -6.46 45.82
CA ILE A 647 11.44 -5.78 44.96
C ILE A 647 11.62 -4.26 45.00
N GLN A 648 11.89 -3.71 46.18
CA GLN A 648 12.18 -2.29 46.35
C GLN A 648 13.45 -1.88 45.61
N ASN A 649 14.54 -2.65 45.75
CA ASN A 649 15.84 -2.36 45.13
C ASN A 649 15.82 -2.52 43.60
N THR A 650 15.03 -3.45 43.08
CA THR A 650 14.83 -3.65 41.64
C THR A 650 13.84 -2.64 41.03
N GLY A 651 13.06 -1.94 41.85
CA GLY A 651 12.18 -0.85 41.42
C GLY A 651 10.87 -1.31 40.78
N TYR A 652 10.38 -2.51 41.12
CA TYR A 652 9.14 -3.07 40.56
C TYR A 652 7.91 -3.16 41.52
N PRO A 653 7.75 -2.33 42.58
CA PRO A 653 6.59 -2.46 43.47
C PRO A 653 5.25 -2.21 42.76
N GLY A 654 5.17 -1.17 41.91
CA GLY A 654 3.99 -0.90 41.09
C GLY A 654 3.58 -2.07 40.19
N TYR A 655 4.53 -2.88 39.69
CA TYR A 655 4.20 -4.05 38.87
C TYR A 655 3.42 -5.10 39.68
N PHE A 656 3.84 -5.39 40.92
CA PHE A 656 3.10 -6.29 41.81
C PHE A 656 1.73 -5.74 42.19
N LEU A 657 1.62 -4.43 42.43
CA LEU A 657 0.35 -3.78 42.75
C LEU A 657 -0.64 -3.85 41.58
N ILE A 658 -0.17 -3.57 40.36
CA ILE A 658 -0.97 -3.71 39.14
C ILE A 658 -1.47 -5.15 39.00
N THR A 659 -0.56 -6.12 39.18
CA THR A 659 -0.90 -7.55 39.05
C THR A 659 -1.87 -8.04 40.11
N GLU A 660 -1.67 -7.66 41.38
CA GLU A 660 -2.59 -7.98 42.46
C GLU A 660 -4.00 -7.45 42.17
N ASP A 661 -4.09 -6.22 41.69
CA ASP A 661 -5.33 -5.50 41.53
C ASP A 661 -6.27 -6.14 40.50
N PHE A 662 -5.80 -6.42 39.28
CA PHE A 662 -6.67 -7.04 38.29
C PHE A 662 -6.95 -8.51 38.59
N ILE A 663 -6.08 -9.22 39.32
CA ILE A 663 -6.37 -10.58 39.81
C ILE A 663 -7.47 -10.55 40.88
N ARG A 664 -7.39 -9.60 41.81
CA ARG A 664 -8.39 -9.38 42.86
C ARG A 664 -9.75 -9.06 42.24
N GLU A 665 -9.78 -8.15 41.27
CA GLU A 665 -11.02 -7.83 40.56
C GLU A 665 -11.52 -8.98 39.68
N ALA A 666 -10.64 -9.74 39.02
CA ALA A 666 -11.03 -10.95 38.30
C ALA A 666 -11.83 -11.90 39.20
N ARG A 667 -11.33 -12.17 40.42
CA ARG A 667 -12.05 -13.03 41.38
C ARG A 667 -13.36 -12.39 41.85
N ASN A 668 -13.40 -11.08 42.09
CA ASN A 668 -14.64 -10.38 42.45
C ASN A 668 -15.71 -10.48 41.36
N MET A 669 -15.29 -10.49 40.10
CA MET A 669 -16.16 -10.66 38.92
C MET A 669 -16.57 -12.12 38.66
N GLY A 670 -16.13 -13.06 39.51
CA GLY A 670 -16.38 -14.49 39.36
C GLY A 670 -15.51 -15.18 38.30
N VAL A 671 -14.43 -14.54 37.85
CA VAL A 671 -13.46 -15.13 36.92
C VAL A 671 -12.51 -16.04 37.70
N SER A 672 -12.33 -17.26 37.22
CA SER A 672 -11.39 -18.22 37.78
C SER A 672 -9.96 -17.84 37.38
N VAL A 673 -9.08 -17.79 38.38
CA VAL A 673 -7.66 -17.48 38.20
C VAL A 673 -6.84 -18.71 38.56
N GLY A 674 -5.91 -19.10 37.68
CA GLY A 674 -5.02 -20.22 37.90
C GLY A 674 -4.14 -20.07 39.15
N PRO A 675 -3.52 -21.16 39.62
CA PRO A 675 -2.71 -21.15 40.84
C PRO A 675 -1.37 -20.40 40.70
N GLY A 676 -1.03 -19.91 39.51
CA GLY A 676 0.23 -19.25 39.16
C GLY A 676 1.08 -20.12 38.23
N ARG A 677 1.71 -19.49 37.24
CA ARG A 677 2.55 -20.13 36.22
C ARG A 677 3.99 -19.60 36.27
N GLY A 678 4.94 -20.42 35.81
CA GLY A 678 6.33 -20.02 35.67
C GLY A 678 7.02 -19.77 37.02
N SER A 679 7.97 -18.84 37.03
CA SER A 679 8.78 -18.54 38.21
C SER A 679 8.04 -17.74 39.29
N ALA A 680 6.95 -17.06 38.95
CA ALA A 680 6.18 -16.23 39.91
C ALA A 680 5.72 -17.02 41.15
N ALA A 681 5.48 -18.34 41.01
CA ALA A 681 5.11 -19.23 42.11
C ALA A 681 6.20 -19.35 43.22
N GLY A 682 7.44 -18.93 42.97
CA GLY A 682 8.52 -18.95 43.96
C GLY A 682 8.52 -17.77 44.95
N SER A 683 7.66 -16.77 44.76
CA SER A 683 7.60 -15.58 45.62
C SER A 683 6.55 -15.72 46.73
N VAL A 684 6.98 -15.54 47.99
CA VAL A 684 6.06 -15.45 49.13
C VAL A 684 5.24 -14.17 49.06
N VAL A 685 5.80 -13.07 48.55
CA VAL A 685 5.07 -11.81 48.35
C VAL A 685 3.91 -12.02 47.38
N ALA A 686 4.16 -12.67 46.23
CA ALA A 686 3.10 -13.01 45.27
C ALA A 686 2.03 -13.93 45.87
N TYR A 687 2.41 -14.90 46.71
CA TYR A 687 1.47 -15.79 47.40
C TYR A 687 0.58 -15.05 48.41
N CYS A 688 1.18 -14.15 49.20
CA CYS A 688 0.46 -13.31 50.18
C CYS A 688 -0.52 -12.34 49.51
N LEU A 689 -0.15 -11.77 48.36
CA LEU A 689 -1.02 -10.91 47.55
C LEU A 689 -2.07 -11.69 46.75
N TRP A 690 -2.13 -13.02 46.90
CA TRP A 690 -2.99 -13.90 46.09
C TRP A 690 -2.76 -13.81 44.59
N ILE A 691 -1.59 -13.34 44.15
CA ILE A 691 -1.16 -13.43 42.74
C ILE A 691 -0.95 -14.89 42.39
N THR A 692 -0.34 -15.65 43.31
CA THR A 692 -0.19 -17.11 43.21
C THR A 692 -0.98 -17.79 44.33
N ASN A 693 -1.26 -19.08 44.16
CA ASN A 693 -2.03 -19.88 45.10
C ASN A 693 -1.29 -21.12 45.62
N ILE A 694 0.01 -21.22 45.35
CA ILE A 694 0.88 -22.29 45.83
C ILE A 694 1.82 -21.69 46.88
N ASP A 695 1.90 -22.32 48.06
CA ASP A 695 2.76 -21.88 49.15
C ASP A 695 4.24 -22.18 48.83
N PRO A 696 5.08 -21.16 48.57
CA PRO A 696 6.46 -21.37 48.17
C PRO A 696 7.33 -21.94 49.29
N ILE A 697 7.03 -21.63 50.55
CA ILE A 697 7.83 -22.09 51.69
C ILE A 697 7.59 -23.58 51.90
N LYS A 698 6.33 -24.03 51.84
CA LYS A 698 5.97 -25.45 51.99
C LYS A 698 6.63 -26.35 50.93
N TYR A 699 6.74 -25.88 49.70
CA TYR A 699 7.28 -26.65 48.57
C TYR A 699 8.73 -26.31 48.21
N ASN A 700 9.43 -25.55 49.07
CA ASN A 700 10.83 -25.13 48.85
C ASN A 700 11.05 -24.45 47.48
N LEU A 701 10.12 -23.60 47.06
CA LEU A 701 10.24 -22.82 45.84
C LEU A 701 11.15 -21.60 46.07
N LEU A 702 12.04 -21.37 45.10
CA LEU A 702 13.10 -20.35 45.20
C LEU A 702 12.65 -19.02 44.60
N PHE A 703 12.79 -17.94 45.36
CA PHE A 703 12.45 -16.59 44.91
C PHE A 703 13.47 -16.04 43.91
N GLU A 704 14.73 -16.40 44.07
CA GLU A 704 15.86 -15.94 43.26
C GLU A 704 15.74 -16.41 41.80
N ARG A 705 14.98 -17.49 41.57
CA ARG A 705 14.61 -17.94 40.22
C ARG A 705 13.61 -17.01 39.54
N PHE A 706 12.81 -16.30 40.32
CA PHE A 706 11.85 -15.30 39.83
C PHE A 706 12.49 -13.92 39.69
N LEU A 707 13.12 -13.44 40.75
CA LEU A 707 13.77 -12.14 40.77
C LEU A 707 15.15 -12.29 41.41
N ASN A 708 16.19 -12.15 40.58
CA ASN A 708 17.56 -12.31 41.03
C ASN A 708 18.09 -10.96 41.56
N PRO A 709 18.56 -10.89 42.83
CA PRO A 709 19.10 -9.64 43.40
C PRO A 709 20.36 -9.13 42.68
N ASP A 710 21.16 -10.03 42.09
CA ASP A 710 22.42 -9.69 41.40
C ASP A 710 22.17 -9.23 39.94
N ARG A 711 20.95 -9.39 39.43
CA ARG A 711 20.58 -9.02 38.06
C ARG A 711 19.21 -8.34 38.02
N VAL A 712 19.23 -7.02 37.88
CA VAL A 712 18.01 -6.24 37.65
C VAL A 712 17.46 -6.56 36.27
N SER A 713 16.41 -7.38 36.22
CA SER A 713 15.60 -7.65 35.04
C SER A 713 14.13 -7.57 35.39
N MET A 714 13.30 -7.13 34.44
CA MET A 714 11.85 -7.08 34.65
C MET A 714 11.31 -8.49 34.91
N PRO A 715 10.59 -8.71 36.03
CA PRO A 715 9.93 -9.99 36.29
C PRO A 715 8.75 -10.17 35.33
N ASP A 716 8.50 -11.41 34.93
CA ASP A 716 7.37 -11.79 34.08
C ASP A 716 6.39 -12.65 34.88
N ILE A 717 5.16 -12.16 35.09
CA ILE A 717 4.09 -12.85 35.80
C ILE A 717 3.03 -13.27 34.79
N ASP A 718 3.12 -14.51 34.34
CA ASP A 718 2.10 -15.16 33.52
C ASP A 718 0.89 -15.58 34.37
N ILE A 719 -0.31 -15.23 33.93
CA ILE A 719 -1.55 -15.47 34.66
C ILE A 719 -2.54 -16.19 33.76
N ASP A 720 -3.06 -17.30 34.27
CA ASP A 720 -4.10 -18.07 33.61
C ASP A 720 -5.47 -17.56 34.08
N PHE A 721 -6.31 -17.16 33.13
CA PHE A 721 -7.73 -16.87 33.35
C PHE A 721 -8.56 -17.91 32.60
N ASP A 722 -9.77 -18.21 33.08
CA ASP A 722 -10.71 -19.00 32.28
C ASP A 722 -11.12 -18.26 31.00
N ASP A 723 -11.39 -19.02 29.94
CA ASP A 723 -11.63 -18.49 28.60
C ASP A 723 -12.85 -17.57 28.52
N GLU A 724 -13.91 -17.84 29.31
CA GLU A 724 -15.15 -17.06 29.31
C GLU A 724 -14.99 -15.72 30.06
N GLY A 725 -14.23 -15.72 31.15
CA GLY A 725 -14.02 -14.57 32.02
C GLY A 725 -12.90 -13.63 31.59
N ARG A 726 -11.97 -14.08 30.74
CA ARG A 726 -10.81 -13.29 30.28
C ARG A 726 -11.19 -11.93 29.68
N SER A 727 -12.26 -11.86 28.90
CA SER A 727 -12.73 -10.62 28.28
C SER A 727 -13.14 -9.58 29.32
N LYS A 728 -13.78 -9.99 30.42
CA LYS A 728 -14.19 -9.07 31.51
C LYS A 728 -12.98 -8.45 32.20
N VAL A 729 -11.91 -9.23 32.38
CA VAL A 729 -10.65 -8.72 32.94
C VAL A 729 -10.00 -7.71 32.00
N LEU A 730 -10.03 -7.96 30.69
CA LEU A 730 -9.55 -7.00 29.70
C LEU A 730 -10.36 -5.69 29.72
N ASP A 731 -11.69 -5.77 29.78
CA ASP A 731 -12.56 -4.60 29.87
C ASP A 731 -12.26 -3.78 31.13
N TYR A 732 -12.08 -4.43 32.28
CA TYR A 732 -11.65 -3.78 33.53
C TYR A 732 -10.31 -3.04 33.35
N VAL A 733 -9.32 -3.67 32.73
CA VAL A 733 -8.00 -3.06 32.49
C VAL A 733 -8.13 -1.86 31.54
N ILE A 734 -8.98 -1.95 30.51
CA ILE A 734 -9.26 -0.86 29.57
C ILE A 734 -9.94 0.33 30.30
N GLU A 735 -10.92 0.07 31.15
CA GLU A 735 -11.61 1.11 31.93
C GLU A 735 -10.67 1.78 32.93
N LYS A 736 -9.84 1.00 33.62
CA LYS A 736 -8.94 1.50 34.66
C LYS A 736 -7.76 2.30 34.12
N TYR A 737 -7.07 1.79 33.09
CA TYR A 737 -5.86 2.42 32.56
C TYR A 737 -6.12 3.28 31.31
N GLY A 738 -7.34 3.23 30.77
CA GLY A 738 -7.79 3.99 29.62
C GLY A 738 -7.56 3.27 28.28
N SER A 739 -8.55 3.33 27.40
CA SER A 739 -8.55 2.69 26.08
C SER A 739 -7.38 3.11 25.16
N ASN A 740 -6.82 4.30 25.38
CA ASN A 740 -5.66 4.79 24.63
C ASN A 740 -4.30 4.27 25.15
N GLN A 741 -4.28 3.51 26.25
CA GLN A 741 -3.07 2.99 26.90
C GLN A 741 -3.04 1.46 26.95
N VAL A 742 -4.12 0.79 26.53
CA VAL A 742 -4.27 -0.67 26.57
C VAL A 742 -4.47 -1.22 25.16
N ALA A 743 -3.62 -2.15 24.76
CA ALA A 743 -3.73 -2.86 23.49
C ALA A 743 -3.20 -4.29 23.65
N GLN A 744 -3.68 -5.21 22.81
CA GLN A 744 -3.11 -6.54 22.71
C GLN A 744 -1.82 -6.52 21.88
N ILE A 745 -0.88 -7.41 22.21
CA ILE A 745 0.37 -7.56 21.48
C ILE A 745 0.11 -8.43 20.24
N ILE A 746 0.48 -7.94 19.06
CA ILE A 746 0.38 -8.68 17.80
C ILE A 746 1.30 -9.90 17.81
N THR A 747 0.85 -10.99 17.19
CA THR A 747 1.69 -12.16 16.90
C THR A 747 1.84 -12.30 15.38
N TYR A 748 3.08 -12.39 14.90
CA TYR A 748 3.36 -12.59 13.48
C TYR A 748 3.46 -14.09 13.16
N GLY A 749 2.55 -14.59 12.33
CA GLY A 749 2.64 -15.94 11.78
C GLY A 749 3.72 -16.00 10.71
N THR A 750 4.74 -16.84 10.90
CA THR A 750 5.78 -17.09 9.89
C THR A 750 5.42 -18.30 9.03
N MET A 751 5.83 -18.30 7.76
CA MET A 751 5.77 -19.50 6.92
C MET A 751 6.77 -20.55 7.43
N ALA A 752 6.32 -21.45 8.31
CA ALA A 752 7.11 -22.59 8.78
C ALA A 752 7.47 -23.53 7.61
N ALA A 753 8.52 -24.34 7.77
CA ALA A 753 9.06 -25.18 6.69
C ALA A 753 7.98 -26.02 5.95
N LYS A 754 7.07 -26.66 6.69
CA LYS A 754 5.98 -27.46 6.09
C LYS A 754 4.97 -26.60 5.31
N SER A 755 4.55 -25.46 5.85
CA SER A 755 3.60 -24.58 5.14
C SER A 755 4.25 -23.91 3.95
N ALA A 756 5.52 -23.50 4.05
CA ALA A 756 6.27 -22.94 2.94
C ALA A 756 6.36 -23.90 1.75
N ILE A 757 6.69 -25.17 1.99
CA ILE A 757 6.71 -26.21 0.93
C ILE A 757 5.31 -26.40 0.35
N ARG A 758 4.28 -26.55 1.19
CA ARG A 758 2.90 -26.80 0.73
C ARG A 758 2.35 -25.63 -0.09
N ASP A 759 2.54 -24.40 0.37
CA ASP A 759 1.98 -23.21 -0.26
C ASP A 759 2.71 -22.92 -1.58
N THR A 760 4.02 -23.18 -1.64
CA THR A 760 4.81 -23.15 -2.88
C THR A 760 4.35 -24.23 -3.87
N ALA A 761 4.20 -25.48 -3.41
CA ALA A 761 3.74 -26.60 -4.24
C ALA A 761 2.36 -26.33 -4.85
N ARG A 762 1.43 -25.77 -4.06
CA ARG A 762 0.09 -25.37 -4.51
C ARG A 762 0.13 -24.36 -5.66
N VAL A 763 0.95 -23.31 -5.52
CA VAL A 763 1.07 -22.25 -6.53
C VAL A 763 1.77 -22.74 -7.81
N LEU A 764 2.73 -23.66 -7.66
CA LEU A 764 3.42 -24.34 -8.75
C LEU A 764 2.61 -25.47 -9.39
N ASP A 765 1.38 -25.71 -8.92
CA ASP A 765 0.48 -26.77 -9.40
C ASP A 765 1.08 -28.19 -9.30
N LEU A 766 1.82 -28.44 -8.21
CA LEU A 766 2.39 -29.75 -7.90
C LEU A 766 1.37 -30.61 -7.12
N PRO A 767 1.27 -31.91 -7.41
CA PRO A 767 0.27 -32.82 -6.83
C PRO A 767 0.48 -33.14 -5.35
#